data_AF-A0A964Z6R6-F1
#
_entry.id   AF-A0A964Z6R6-F1
#
_cell.length_a   1.000
_cell.length_b   1.000
_cell.length_c   1.000
_cell.angle_alpha   90.00
_cell.angle_beta   90.00
_cell.angle_gamma   90.00
#
_symmetry.space_group_name_H-M   'P 1'
#
loop_
_entity.id
_entity.type
_entity.pdbx_description
1 polymer ?
#
loop_
_entity_poly.entity_id
_entity_poly.type
_entity_poly.pdbx_seq_one_letter_code
_entity_poly.pdbx_strand_id
1 'polypeptide(L)'
;MPAVMLLLFAFTIFLSAALLFLLELMGGKLMLPLLGGSPAVWNTCMVFYQAVLLAGYAYAHFTTKNLGPRRQAMIHLVVLVLPLLFFAIAGPLVIQGWLVQGREGNPIFASLLVLTASIGIPVFVICTSASVLTRWFSATDHPAASDPYFLYAASNLGSMIGLGCYPFMIEPNLTLSSQRFLWCFGFAILAALTAGCAFLMWNSKAPATNDDKQPGTDAGGRRAGATEQITSGPSRNIIETVPPLLAPHKPVTWIRRLRWLTLAAVPSSLMLGATTYMSMDIAAIPLLWVLPLMLYLLTFIIVFSVFDVRTQNITVAACVWLLLMGLGLLVAPDEAIKQPVIKTIANTSGIDLEPYIGAKWFPEGSSILLLIRLGVLGAAVWTGWIFTLRDKELIHHVMVMVMPLLILLLMFIMYAEIAASIWVKIALHLVALFIVAMVCHGEMARDRPEPEHLTDFFLTMSVGGVVGGLFNSLAAPIMFNSYIEYQIAMMVACLLVPPLGLSKDSKLARSADLALCAVFFLVGGLLLTAFLFDFFPKDKPSSYPKVKDMPWEHWNRAILVFLPGLLFGILAAWKGWGTPPAEEGEKPQNSLVDRALDLLLPLGLLVLVLGLFWGLPSDLLEGRVDGFAKRLQLEPEQFRNILIFGLPAVLCYTFVERNIRFGLGVGAIMLAAGMSLAIREGCLYQDRSFFGVLKVELGRSFYPEDRRSFPIQARYFVNRLVHGTTLHGKQFLEDDLRNLPTSYYHATGPVGMVMRGYNRFNEKEKRWPGIAVIGLGTGTVAAYANAGQRLDYYDIDQVVVDISYNQRRYFTFCEDAKKRGVDIGLILGDARLTCDPSNPLNKQADPEKRGLPRLRPMERWDEEKSEYRNPPPQPEYGPKLMADDKYGMIFADAFSSDAIPVHLITREAMMIYLRRLEKDGIILVHISNRYLDLQPVLANIVTDLRENGVRDEKGNVIEEVPNLVSYHMSDDDEIAPGKSRSHWVAITRDVKNIERLLQVPMWQADEAQLECLGAALWPSTDPAMTAASGLALACRGISDTVARKAFEDENRTGPYVARSKWVPIDTLHDIDARNEADQKELEKLTKDLEPIRAKLADTERLLKALDKDYEPLKLENEAAEKNVESLTNLMKDGRAGDKAEIGRKLEEAKRKIAEIKPKFQKATEEKEQLTSNKTYWTERRDPLASRVNRLKARIESLEERRKKIAKVGVWTDDYSNLLSVFNR
;
A
#
# COMPACT_ATOMS: atom_id res chain seq x y z
N MET A 1 3.01 -42.34 34.07
CA MET A 1 3.49 -42.55 32.67
C MET A 1 2.72 -41.75 31.63
N PRO A 2 1.36 -41.79 31.51
CA PRO A 2 0.64 -41.19 30.38
C PRO A 2 1.02 -39.73 30.04
N ALA A 3 0.97 -38.83 31.03
CA ALA A 3 1.35 -37.43 30.84
C ALA A 3 2.82 -37.24 30.40
N VAL A 4 3.74 -38.11 30.80
CA VAL A 4 5.16 -38.04 30.39
C VAL A 4 5.33 -38.44 28.92
N MET A 5 4.60 -39.47 28.47
CA MET A 5 4.56 -39.83 27.05
C MET A 5 3.98 -38.69 26.21
N LEU A 6 2.82 -38.15 26.62
CA LEU A 6 2.17 -37.02 25.94
C LEU A 6 3.10 -35.80 25.84
N LEU A 7 3.74 -35.41 26.95
CA LEU A 7 4.69 -34.29 26.97
C LEU A 7 5.92 -34.55 26.10
N LEU A 8 6.47 -35.77 26.09
CA LEU A 8 7.62 -36.11 25.26
C LEU A 8 7.28 -36.00 23.77
N PHE A 9 6.16 -36.59 23.32
CA PHE A 9 5.72 -36.51 21.93
C PHE A 9 5.43 -35.06 21.51
N ALA A 10 4.66 -34.31 22.32
CA ALA A 10 4.34 -32.92 22.03
C ALA A 10 5.58 -32.01 21.98
N PHE A 11 6.51 -32.15 22.94
CA PHE A 11 7.74 -31.36 22.98
C PHE A 11 8.70 -31.71 21.83
N THR A 12 8.80 -32.99 21.46
CA THR A 12 9.65 -33.42 20.32
C THR A 12 9.13 -32.84 19.00
N ILE A 13 7.80 -32.87 18.78
CA ILE A 13 7.16 -32.28 17.61
C ILE A 13 7.33 -30.76 17.60
N PHE A 14 7.10 -30.10 18.74
CA PHE A 14 7.32 -28.65 18.92
C PHE A 14 8.76 -28.24 18.60
N LEU A 15 9.76 -28.94 19.17
CA LEU A 15 11.18 -28.65 18.94
C LEU A 15 11.57 -28.88 17.48
N SER A 16 11.06 -29.95 16.85
CA SER A 16 11.26 -30.22 15.42
C SER A 16 10.75 -29.07 14.55
N ALA A 17 9.55 -28.57 14.84
CA ALA A 17 8.94 -27.49 14.09
C ALA A 17 9.61 -26.12 14.32
N ALA A 18 10.06 -25.84 15.55
CA ALA A 18 10.86 -24.67 15.85
C ALA A 18 12.22 -24.70 15.13
N LEU A 19 12.93 -25.84 15.15
CA LEU A 19 14.21 -26.01 14.44
C LEU A 19 14.04 -25.90 12.92
N LEU A 20 12.94 -26.39 12.35
CA LEU A 20 12.63 -26.19 10.93
C LEU A 20 12.55 -24.71 10.58
N PHE A 21 11.78 -23.93 11.33
CA PHE A 21 11.58 -22.51 11.07
C PHE A 21 12.83 -21.66 11.34
N LEU A 22 13.64 -22.04 12.35
CA LEU A 22 14.95 -21.40 12.57
C LEU A 22 15.95 -21.71 11.44
N LEU A 23 15.90 -22.91 10.85
CA LEU A 23 16.68 -23.21 9.65
C LEU A 23 16.16 -22.44 8.43
N GLU A 24 14.84 -22.30 8.30
CA GLU A 24 14.20 -21.58 7.20
C GLU A 24 14.66 -20.12 7.10
N LEU A 25 14.61 -19.40 8.21
CA LEU A 25 15.00 -18.00 8.29
C LEU A 25 16.51 -17.79 8.21
N MET A 26 17.30 -18.69 8.80
CA MET A 26 18.76 -18.69 8.63
C MET A 26 19.17 -18.97 7.18
N GLY A 27 18.50 -19.90 6.49
CA GLY A 27 18.70 -20.19 5.08
C GLY A 27 18.37 -18.99 4.20
N GLY A 28 17.23 -18.34 4.43
CA GLY A 28 16.85 -17.09 3.76
C GLY A 28 17.88 -15.98 3.98
N LYS A 29 18.31 -15.73 5.23
CA LYS A 29 19.35 -14.74 5.55
C LYS A 29 20.69 -15.02 4.86
N LEU A 30 21.05 -16.29 4.70
CA LEU A 30 22.28 -16.69 3.99
C LEU A 30 22.18 -16.54 2.45
N MET A 31 20.97 -16.41 1.88
CA MET A 31 20.77 -16.12 0.45
C MET A 31 20.79 -14.62 0.12
N LEU A 32 20.47 -13.73 1.07
CA LEU A 32 20.47 -12.27 0.85
C LEU A 32 21.79 -11.72 0.25
N PRO A 33 23.00 -12.19 0.65
CA PRO A 33 24.25 -11.75 0.06
C PRO A 33 24.50 -12.21 -1.39
N LEU A 34 23.59 -12.98 -2.00
CA LEU A 34 23.69 -13.46 -3.39
C LEU A 34 22.58 -12.91 -4.31
N LEU A 35 21.46 -12.46 -3.74
CA LEU A 35 20.22 -12.13 -4.47
C LEU A 35 19.57 -10.80 -4.06
N GLY A 36 20.17 -10.09 -3.09
CA GLY A 36 19.61 -8.87 -2.53
C GLY A 36 18.40 -9.10 -1.62
N GLY A 37 17.61 -8.04 -1.42
CA GLY A 37 16.54 -7.96 -0.41
C GLY A 37 15.11 -8.20 -0.91
N SER A 38 14.92 -8.66 -2.15
CA SER A 38 13.57 -8.81 -2.74
C SER A 38 12.69 -9.81 -1.97
N PRO A 39 11.40 -9.52 -1.71
CA PRO A 39 10.43 -10.50 -1.23
C PRO A 39 10.30 -11.75 -2.12
N ALA A 40 10.73 -11.71 -3.38
CA ALA A 40 10.84 -12.90 -4.22
C ALA A 40 11.87 -13.92 -3.70
N VAL A 41 12.93 -13.48 -3.00
CA VAL A 41 13.87 -14.37 -2.28
C VAL A 41 13.12 -15.14 -1.20
N TRP A 42 12.26 -14.46 -0.44
CA TRP A 42 11.44 -15.06 0.61
C TRP A 42 10.42 -16.06 0.04
N ASN A 43 9.67 -15.67 -1.00
CA ASN A 43 8.72 -16.57 -1.67
C ASN A 43 9.43 -17.82 -2.26
N THR A 44 10.64 -17.65 -2.79
CA THR A 44 11.47 -18.77 -3.28
C THR A 44 11.91 -19.70 -2.16
N CYS A 45 12.27 -19.15 -1.00
CA CYS A 45 12.55 -19.93 0.20
C CYS A 45 11.30 -20.74 0.62
N MET A 46 10.15 -20.07 0.77
CA MET A 46 8.87 -20.71 1.12
C MET A 46 8.54 -21.89 0.21
N VAL A 47 8.70 -21.75 -1.12
CA VAL A 47 8.46 -22.86 -2.08
C VAL A 47 9.42 -24.02 -1.87
N PHE A 48 10.70 -23.76 -1.58
CA PHE A 48 11.66 -24.81 -1.25
C PHE A 48 11.24 -25.57 0.03
N TYR A 49 10.93 -24.87 1.12
CA TYR A 49 10.52 -25.51 2.37
C TYR A 49 9.19 -26.25 2.22
N GLN A 50 8.21 -25.70 1.49
CA GLN A 50 6.95 -26.39 1.16
C GLN A 50 7.18 -27.66 0.34
N ALA A 51 8.05 -27.64 -0.67
CA ALA A 51 8.35 -28.81 -1.51
C ALA A 51 9.08 -29.91 -0.72
N VAL A 52 10.03 -29.55 0.14
CA VAL A 52 10.74 -30.51 1.02
C VAL A 52 9.83 -31.02 2.14
N LEU A 53 8.90 -30.19 2.64
CA LEU A 53 7.86 -30.60 3.59
C LEU A 53 6.88 -31.60 2.97
N LEU A 54 6.46 -31.38 1.72
CA LEU A 54 5.69 -32.34 0.93
C LEU A 54 6.44 -33.68 0.75
N ALA A 55 7.74 -33.64 0.45
CA ALA A 55 8.57 -34.85 0.42
C ALA A 55 8.62 -35.56 1.79
N GLY A 56 8.67 -34.80 2.89
CA GLY A 56 8.61 -35.33 4.25
C GLY A 56 7.27 -36.02 4.58
N TYR A 57 6.14 -35.42 4.21
CA TYR A 57 4.82 -36.05 4.34
C TYR A 57 4.64 -37.26 3.41
N ALA A 58 5.20 -37.23 2.20
CA ALA A 58 5.18 -38.37 1.29
C ALA A 58 5.97 -39.55 1.87
N TYR A 59 7.17 -39.32 2.41
CA TYR A 59 7.92 -40.33 3.17
C TYR A 59 7.09 -40.88 4.33
N ALA A 60 6.45 -40.03 5.13
CA ALA A 60 5.64 -40.47 6.27
C ALA A 60 4.43 -41.31 5.81
N HIS A 61 3.73 -40.91 4.73
CA HIS A 61 2.61 -41.66 4.18
C HIS A 61 3.03 -43.03 3.63
N PHE A 62 4.02 -43.08 2.71
CA PHE A 62 4.45 -44.34 2.11
C PHE A 62 5.08 -45.29 3.13
N THR A 63 5.87 -44.79 4.08
CA THR A 63 6.39 -45.65 5.17
C THR A 63 5.29 -46.15 6.08
N THR A 64 4.26 -45.34 6.41
CA THR A 64 3.12 -45.80 7.22
C THR A 64 2.27 -46.84 6.49
N LYS A 65 2.10 -46.70 5.17
CA LYS A 65 1.31 -47.60 4.33
C LYS A 65 2.00 -48.94 4.08
N ASN A 66 3.32 -48.93 3.92
CA ASN A 66 4.10 -50.10 3.53
C ASN A 66 4.83 -50.79 4.69
N LEU A 67 4.90 -50.17 5.88
CA LEU A 67 5.64 -50.68 7.04
C LEU A 67 4.83 -50.52 8.34
N GLY A 68 4.82 -51.56 9.18
CA GLY A 68 4.30 -51.42 10.55
C GLY A 68 5.16 -50.44 11.38
N PRO A 69 4.58 -49.75 12.40
CA PRO A 69 5.25 -48.68 13.15
C PRO A 69 6.65 -49.03 13.68
N ARG A 70 6.85 -50.28 14.13
CA ARG A 70 8.15 -50.76 14.62
C ARG A 70 9.25 -50.73 13.55
N ARG A 71 8.94 -51.05 12.29
CA ARG A 71 9.90 -51.01 11.15
C ARG A 71 10.12 -49.58 10.66
N GLN A 72 9.07 -48.77 10.61
CA GLN A 72 9.18 -47.34 10.32
C GLN A 72 10.10 -46.62 11.31
N ALA A 73 10.02 -46.96 12.60
CA ALA A 73 10.91 -46.41 13.63
C ALA A 73 12.39 -46.73 13.41
N MET A 74 12.73 -47.99 13.11
CA MET A 74 14.13 -48.35 12.81
C MET A 74 14.69 -47.59 11.60
N ILE A 75 13.89 -47.42 10.54
CA ILE A 75 14.32 -46.68 9.33
C ILE A 75 14.43 -45.18 9.60
N HIS A 76 13.48 -44.58 10.33
CA HIS A 76 13.53 -43.15 10.66
C HIS A 76 14.73 -42.80 11.57
N LEU A 77 15.13 -43.71 12.47
CA LEU A 77 16.36 -43.54 13.27
C LEU A 77 17.64 -43.54 12.42
N VAL A 78 17.68 -44.28 11.30
CA VAL A 78 18.79 -44.19 10.33
C VAL A 78 18.71 -42.88 9.54
N VAL A 79 17.51 -42.46 9.14
CA VAL A 79 17.28 -41.18 8.43
C VAL A 79 17.74 -39.97 9.28
N LEU A 80 17.58 -40.02 10.60
CA LEU A 80 18.06 -38.98 11.53
C LEU A 80 19.60 -38.83 11.58
N VAL A 81 20.37 -39.80 11.10
CA VAL A 81 21.85 -39.72 11.04
C VAL A 81 22.32 -38.99 9.78
N LEU A 82 21.50 -38.92 8.72
CA LEU A 82 21.89 -38.33 7.43
C LEU A 82 22.36 -36.86 7.50
N PRO A 83 21.77 -35.96 8.32
CA PRO A 83 22.25 -34.57 8.41
C PRO A 83 23.63 -34.49 9.07
N LEU A 84 23.95 -35.39 10.00
CA LEU A 84 25.26 -35.45 10.65
C LEU A 84 26.35 -35.87 9.66
N LEU A 85 26.07 -36.88 8.82
CA LEU A 85 26.95 -37.31 7.74
C LEU A 85 27.12 -36.22 6.68
N PHE A 86 26.04 -35.51 6.34
CA PHE A 86 26.07 -34.38 5.40
C PHE A 86 26.97 -33.24 5.92
N PHE A 87 26.81 -32.81 7.18
CA PHE A 87 27.65 -31.77 7.77
C PHE A 87 29.12 -32.19 7.94
N ALA A 88 29.40 -33.48 8.13
CA ALA A 88 30.77 -34.01 8.17
C ALA A 88 31.51 -33.91 6.82
N ILE A 89 30.78 -33.79 5.70
CA ILE A 89 31.33 -33.71 4.34
C ILE A 89 31.28 -32.26 3.81
N ALA A 90 30.13 -31.60 3.92
CA ALA A 90 29.90 -30.26 3.34
C ALA A 90 30.18 -29.10 4.30
N GLY A 91 30.45 -29.39 5.58
CA GLY A 91 30.46 -28.41 6.66
C GLY A 91 29.04 -28.04 7.13
N PRO A 92 28.90 -27.47 8.34
CA PRO A 92 27.60 -27.11 8.89
C PRO A 92 27.03 -25.87 8.17
N LEU A 93 25.98 -26.09 7.37
CA LEU A 93 25.08 -25.04 6.83
C LEU A 93 25.81 -23.95 6.02
N VAL A 94 26.75 -24.38 5.15
CA VAL A 94 27.50 -23.51 4.25
C VAL A 94 26.76 -23.37 2.91
N ILE A 95 26.50 -22.14 2.47
CA ILE A 95 25.84 -21.86 1.19
C ILE A 95 26.84 -21.88 0.02
N GLN A 96 26.53 -22.68 -0.99
CA GLN A 96 27.34 -22.89 -2.20
C GLN A 96 27.09 -21.75 -3.23
N GLY A 97 27.52 -20.53 -2.90
CA GLY A 97 27.16 -19.31 -3.64
C GLY A 97 27.58 -19.28 -5.12
N TRP A 98 28.60 -20.04 -5.51
CA TRP A 98 29.05 -20.21 -6.90
C TRP A 98 27.96 -20.81 -7.82
N LEU A 99 26.95 -21.49 -7.28
CA LEU A 99 25.80 -22.01 -8.05
C LEU A 99 24.85 -20.91 -8.58
N VAL A 100 24.91 -19.69 -8.01
CA VAL A 100 24.14 -18.51 -8.46
C VAL A 100 24.92 -17.68 -9.49
N GLN A 101 26.25 -17.63 -9.36
CA GLN A 101 27.11 -16.72 -10.11
C GLN A 101 27.14 -17.06 -11.61
N GLY A 102 27.10 -16.02 -12.46
CA GLY A 102 27.22 -16.17 -13.92
C GLY A 102 26.00 -16.75 -14.64
N ARG A 103 24.83 -16.82 -14.00
CA ARG A 103 23.56 -17.23 -14.67
C ARG A 103 22.71 -16.01 -15.01
N GLU A 104 22.66 -15.66 -16.28
CA GLU A 104 21.78 -14.60 -16.79
C GLU A 104 20.30 -15.01 -16.67
N GLY A 105 19.44 -14.06 -16.27
CA GLY A 105 17.98 -14.25 -16.18
C GLY A 105 17.44 -14.43 -14.76
N ASN A 106 16.25 -15.04 -14.66
CA ASN A 106 15.49 -15.13 -13.39
C ASN A 106 16.17 -16.11 -12.39
N PRO A 107 16.62 -15.65 -11.21
CA PRO A 107 17.47 -16.44 -10.33
C PRO A 107 16.75 -17.55 -9.56
N ILE A 108 15.40 -17.63 -9.57
CA ILE A 108 14.63 -18.54 -8.71
C ILE A 108 15.12 -20.00 -8.80
N PHE A 109 15.37 -20.52 -10.00
CA PHE A 109 15.87 -21.90 -10.17
C PHE A 109 17.29 -22.10 -9.63
N ALA A 110 18.15 -21.08 -9.67
CA ALA A 110 19.47 -21.14 -9.04
C ALA A 110 19.33 -21.13 -7.50
N SER A 111 18.45 -20.29 -6.95
CA SER A 111 18.14 -20.24 -5.51
C SER A 111 17.63 -21.58 -4.98
N LEU A 112 16.68 -22.21 -5.68
CA LEU A 112 16.14 -23.53 -5.31
C LEU A 112 17.23 -24.61 -5.34
N LEU A 113 18.13 -24.58 -6.33
CA LEU A 113 19.28 -25.49 -6.42
C LEU A 113 20.26 -25.28 -5.27
N VAL A 114 20.57 -24.02 -4.93
CA VAL A 114 21.48 -23.66 -3.82
C VAL A 114 20.93 -24.12 -2.47
N LEU A 115 19.66 -23.84 -2.18
CA LEU A 115 18.99 -24.29 -0.95
C LEU A 115 18.97 -25.83 -0.87
N THR A 116 18.64 -26.50 -1.97
CA THR A 116 18.67 -27.98 -2.05
C THR A 116 20.07 -28.54 -1.76
N ALA A 117 21.10 -27.99 -2.39
CA ALA A 117 22.49 -28.44 -2.22
C ALA A 117 23.10 -28.09 -0.85
N SER A 118 22.66 -27.00 -0.22
CA SER A 118 23.27 -26.48 1.02
C SER A 118 22.58 -26.95 2.29
N ILE A 119 21.25 -27.16 2.26
CA ILE A 119 20.43 -27.48 3.45
C ILE A 119 19.32 -28.52 3.22
N GLY A 120 19.13 -29.03 2.00
CA GLY A 120 18.02 -29.94 1.65
C GLY A 120 17.90 -31.20 2.51
N ILE A 121 19.02 -31.87 2.83
CA ILE A 121 19.02 -33.08 3.68
C ILE A 121 18.59 -32.75 5.13
N PRO A 122 19.20 -31.76 5.84
CA PRO A 122 18.73 -31.30 7.14
C PRO A 122 17.23 -30.94 7.19
N VAL A 123 16.73 -30.19 6.20
CA VAL A 123 15.31 -29.80 6.11
C VAL A 123 14.42 -31.03 5.95
N PHE A 124 14.71 -31.91 4.98
CA PHE A 124 13.92 -33.11 4.69
C PHE A 124 13.74 -33.99 5.93
N VAL A 125 14.82 -34.26 6.65
CA VAL A 125 14.80 -35.12 7.84
C VAL A 125 13.88 -34.53 8.91
N ILE A 126 13.98 -33.23 9.19
CA ILE A 126 13.15 -32.56 10.20
C ILE A 126 11.67 -32.50 9.78
N CYS A 127 11.38 -32.27 8.49
CA CYS A 127 10.03 -32.30 7.95
C CYS A 127 9.31 -33.65 8.14
N THR A 128 10.03 -34.78 8.17
CA THR A 128 9.41 -36.08 8.42
C THR A 128 8.94 -36.28 9.87
N SER A 129 9.58 -35.63 10.84
CA SER A 129 9.39 -35.94 12.27
C SER A 129 7.96 -35.74 12.75
N ALA A 130 7.31 -34.63 12.39
CA ALA A 130 6.01 -34.25 12.96
C ALA A 130 4.90 -35.28 12.63
N SER A 131 4.83 -35.73 11.37
CA SER A 131 3.84 -36.72 10.92
C SER A 131 4.18 -38.14 11.37
N VAL A 132 5.46 -38.51 11.37
CA VAL A 132 5.94 -39.81 11.86
C VAL A 132 5.67 -39.97 13.36
N LEU A 133 6.02 -38.97 14.18
CA LEU A 133 5.77 -38.97 15.62
C LEU A 133 4.27 -38.97 15.94
N THR A 134 3.45 -38.22 15.20
CA THR A 134 1.98 -38.25 15.35
C THR A 134 1.42 -39.64 15.05
N ARG A 135 1.94 -40.33 14.02
CA ARG A 135 1.54 -41.71 13.69
C ARG A 135 2.01 -42.74 14.72
N TRP A 136 3.17 -42.53 15.35
CA TRP A 136 3.63 -43.40 16.44
C TRP A 136 2.81 -43.21 17.70
N PHE A 137 2.43 -41.97 18.04
CA PHE A 137 1.53 -41.68 19.15
C PHE A 137 0.16 -42.36 18.97
N SER A 138 -0.40 -42.36 17.75
CA SER A 138 -1.63 -43.09 17.42
C SER A 138 -1.49 -44.62 17.36
N ALA A 139 -0.30 -45.17 17.65
CA ALA A 139 -0.09 -46.61 17.84
C ALA A 139 0.05 -47.01 19.34
N THR A 140 -0.07 -46.05 20.26
CA THR A 140 0.08 -46.28 21.72
C THR A 140 -1.25 -46.57 22.41
N ASP A 141 -1.17 -47.05 23.66
CA ASP A 141 -2.28 -47.26 24.59
C ASP A 141 -2.69 -45.96 25.35
N HIS A 142 -2.26 -44.79 24.88
CA HIS A 142 -2.60 -43.51 25.51
C HIS A 142 -4.05 -43.08 25.19
N PRO A 143 -4.87 -42.59 26.16
CA PRO A 143 -6.27 -42.24 25.92
C PRO A 143 -6.52 -41.19 24.82
N ALA A 144 -5.56 -40.28 24.60
CA ALA A 144 -5.64 -39.28 23.52
C ALA A 144 -5.10 -39.76 22.15
N ALA A 145 -4.71 -41.04 22.01
CA ALA A 145 -4.23 -41.60 20.74
C ALA A 145 -5.34 -41.72 19.66
N SER A 146 -6.61 -41.68 20.07
CA SER A 146 -7.80 -41.78 19.20
C SER A 146 -8.14 -40.50 18.42
N ASP A 147 -7.74 -39.33 18.92
CA ASP A 147 -7.72 -38.08 18.14
C ASP A 147 -6.34 -37.41 18.36
N PRO A 148 -5.31 -37.82 17.61
CA PRO A 148 -3.96 -37.30 17.76
C PRO A 148 -3.76 -35.94 17.04
N TYR A 149 -4.79 -35.39 16.40
CA TYR A 149 -4.64 -34.20 15.54
C TYR A 149 -4.21 -32.93 16.31
N PHE A 150 -4.40 -32.88 17.63
CA PHE A 150 -3.91 -31.78 18.47
C PHE A 150 -2.37 -31.63 18.47
N LEU A 151 -1.62 -32.71 18.16
CA LEU A 151 -0.17 -32.63 18.01
C LEU A 151 0.24 -31.74 16.83
N TYR A 152 -0.64 -31.57 15.83
CA TYR A 152 -0.43 -30.63 14.74
C TYR A 152 -0.48 -29.17 15.21
N ALA A 153 -1.32 -28.83 16.21
CA ALA A 153 -1.32 -27.51 16.84
C ALA A 153 -0.02 -27.26 17.62
N ALA A 154 0.53 -28.28 18.30
CA ALA A 154 1.84 -28.19 18.95
C ALA A 154 2.99 -27.97 17.94
N SER A 155 2.91 -28.60 16.76
CA SER A 155 3.84 -28.34 15.65
C SER A 155 3.77 -26.89 15.18
N ASN A 156 2.57 -26.37 14.86
CA ASN A 156 2.41 -25.01 14.38
C ASN A 156 2.79 -23.95 15.44
N LEU A 157 2.61 -24.25 16.73
CA LEU A 157 3.11 -23.39 17.82
C LEU A 157 4.64 -23.34 17.86
N GLY A 158 5.32 -24.47 17.64
CA GLY A 158 6.78 -24.52 17.49
C GLY A 158 7.26 -23.69 16.30
N SER A 159 6.63 -23.86 15.14
CA SER A 159 6.88 -23.04 13.94
C SER A 159 6.71 -21.55 14.20
N MET A 160 5.60 -21.13 14.80
CA MET A 160 5.29 -19.71 15.05
C MET A 160 6.23 -19.08 16.07
N ILE A 161 6.68 -19.83 17.09
CA ILE A 161 7.69 -19.35 18.04
C ILE A 161 9.07 -19.28 17.39
N GLY A 162 9.47 -20.26 16.58
CA GLY A 162 10.71 -20.18 15.78
C GLY A 162 10.73 -18.95 14.86
N LEU A 163 9.63 -18.71 14.16
CA LEU A 163 9.40 -17.56 13.29
C LEU A 163 9.52 -16.22 14.03
N GLY A 164 8.88 -16.09 15.20
CA GLY A 164 8.92 -14.84 15.99
C GLY A 164 10.25 -14.61 16.71
N CYS A 165 10.84 -15.66 17.32
CA CYS A 165 12.10 -15.52 18.05
C CYS A 165 13.29 -15.21 17.15
N TYR A 166 13.24 -15.55 15.85
CA TYR A 166 14.35 -15.29 14.95
C TYR A 166 14.69 -13.79 14.80
N PRO A 167 13.84 -12.92 14.23
CA PRO A 167 14.18 -11.53 14.01
C PRO A 167 14.24 -10.69 15.30
N PHE A 168 13.48 -11.06 16.35
CA PHE A 168 13.37 -10.26 17.57
C PHE A 168 14.33 -10.68 18.69
N MET A 169 14.89 -11.90 18.66
CA MET A 169 15.76 -12.40 19.74
C MET A 169 17.07 -13.02 19.25
N ILE A 170 17.05 -13.77 18.16
CA ILE A 170 18.24 -14.52 17.68
C ILE A 170 19.10 -13.64 16.75
N GLU A 171 18.49 -13.04 15.74
CA GLU A 171 19.17 -12.22 14.75
C GLU A 171 19.89 -10.98 15.32
N PRO A 172 19.33 -10.22 16.29
CA PRO A 172 20.02 -9.05 16.85
C PRO A 172 21.17 -9.40 17.81
N ASN A 173 21.14 -10.59 18.42
CA ASN A 173 22.02 -10.95 19.54
C ASN A 173 23.04 -12.05 19.22
N LEU A 174 22.87 -12.82 18.13
CA LEU A 174 23.70 -13.99 17.82
C LEU A 174 24.25 -13.95 16.39
N THR A 175 25.56 -14.11 16.26
CA THR A 175 26.23 -14.20 14.94
C THR A 175 25.75 -15.43 14.17
N LEU A 176 25.77 -15.39 12.83
CA LEU A 176 25.41 -16.55 11.98
C LEU A 176 26.21 -17.82 12.32
N SER A 177 27.47 -17.70 12.75
CA SER A 177 28.25 -18.85 13.22
C SER A 177 27.69 -19.45 14.51
N SER A 178 27.28 -18.60 15.46
CA SER A 178 26.65 -19.00 16.72
C SER A 178 25.29 -19.68 16.46
N GLN A 179 24.50 -19.12 15.53
CA GLN A 179 23.20 -19.67 15.13
C GLN A 179 23.34 -21.08 14.55
N ARG A 180 24.26 -21.30 13.61
CA ARG A 180 24.54 -22.63 13.03
C ARG A 180 24.93 -23.66 14.09
N PHE A 181 25.78 -23.29 15.05
CA PHE A 181 26.21 -24.17 16.13
C PHE A 181 25.05 -24.54 17.08
N LEU A 182 24.31 -23.54 17.57
CA LEU A 182 23.13 -23.75 18.42
C LEU A 182 22.07 -24.62 17.74
N TRP A 183 21.88 -24.43 16.43
CA TRP A 183 20.98 -25.24 15.64
C TRP A 183 21.42 -26.71 15.55
N CYS A 184 22.70 -26.98 15.31
CA CYS A 184 23.23 -28.35 15.28
C CYS A 184 23.11 -29.05 16.65
N PHE A 185 23.31 -28.31 17.74
CA PHE A 185 23.08 -28.81 19.10
C PHE A 185 21.59 -29.12 19.36
N GLY A 186 20.68 -28.26 18.92
CA GLY A 186 19.24 -28.50 18.98
C GLY A 186 18.81 -29.73 18.16
N PHE A 187 19.40 -29.96 16.98
CA PHE A 187 19.16 -31.15 16.18
C PHE A 187 19.62 -32.44 16.88
N ALA A 188 20.75 -32.42 17.58
CA ALA A 188 21.22 -33.57 18.37
C ALA A 188 20.23 -33.91 19.52
N ILE A 189 19.67 -32.89 20.18
CA ILE A 189 18.61 -33.05 21.18
C ILE A 189 17.35 -33.66 20.54
N LEU A 190 16.91 -33.14 19.38
CA LEU A 190 15.75 -33.66 18.65
C LEU A 190 15.90 -35.15 18.28
N ALA A 191 17.08 -35.57 17.83
CA ALA A 191 17.36 -36.97 17.49
C ALA A 191 17.26 -37.88 18.73
N ALA A 192 17.81 -37.45 19.88
CA ALA A 192 17.72 -38.18 21.15
C ALA A 192 16.27 -38.29 21.67
N LEU A 193 15.49 -37.21 21.59
CA LEU A 193 14.08 -37.20 21.98
C LEU A 193 13.22 -38.10 21.08
N THR A 194 13.48 -38.10 19.76
CA THR A 194 12.79 -38.98 18.80
C THR A 194 13.10 -40.45 19.04
N ALA A 195 14.34 -40.79 19.45
CA ALA A 195 14.68 -42.14 19.92
C ALA A 195 13.91 -42.51 21.22
N GLY A 196 13.71 -41.57 22.13
CA GLY A 196 12.84 -41.74 23.30
C GLY A 196 11.38 -42.03 22.91
N CYS A 197 10.82 -41.30 21.94
CA CYS A 197 9.48 -41.55 21.39
C CYS A 197 9.37 -42.94 20.74
N ALA A 198 10.37 -43.38 19.98
CA ALA A 198 10.42 -44.72 19.41
C ALA A 198 10.42 -45.80 20.50
N PHE A 199 11.23 -45.64 21.55
CA PHE A 199 11.31 -46.55 22.69
C PHE A 199 9.99 -46.64 23.46
N LEU A 200 9.31 -45.52 23.70
CA LEU A 200 7.98 -45.55 24.35
C LEU A 200 6.92 -46.26 23.49
N MET A 201 6.90 -46.03 22.17
CA MET A 201 5.98 -46.71 21.25
C MET A 201 6.27 -48.21 21.12
N TRP A 202 7.55 -48.62 21.14
CA TRP A 202 7.90 -50.05 21.13
C TRP A 202 7.39 -50.79 22.36
N ASN A 203 7.36 -50.13 23.52
CA ASN A 203 6.97 -50.68 24.81
C ASN A 203 5.48 -50.51 25.18
N SER A 204 4.72 -49.64 24.49
CA SER A 204 3.27 -49.56 24.67
C SER A 204 2.56 -50.83 24.22
N LYS A 205 1.44 -51.17 24.88
CA LYS A 205 0.59 -52.27 24.42
C LYS A 205 -0.13 -51.86 23.13
N ALA A 206 -0.20 -52.78 22.16
CA ALA A 206 -0.97 -52.52 20.94
C ALA A 206 -2.46 -52.34 21.30
N PRO A 207 -3.17 -51.38 20.67
CA PRO A 207 -4.61 -51.27 20.84
C PRO A 207 -5.29 -52.56 20.36
N ALA A 208 -6.30 -53.00 21.10
CA ALA A 208 -7.04 -54.22 20.76
C ALA A 208 -7.78 -54.04 19.42
N THR A 209 -7.48 -54.89 18.45
CA THR A 209 -8.15 -54.94 17.16
C THR A 209 -9.59 -55.43 17.33
N ASN A 210 -10.55 -54.78 16.67
CA ASN A 210 -11.99 -55.08 16.80
C ASN A 210 -12.42 -56.44 16.21
N ASP A 211 -11.48 -57.23 15.65
CA ASP A 211 -11.73 -58.52 15.01
C ASP A 211 -12.11 -59.65 16.00
N ASP A 212 -11.84 -59.49 17.31
CA ASP A 212 -12.19 -60.47 18.36
C ASP A 212 -13.70 -60.48 18.74
N LYS A 213 -14.58 -60.18 17.77
CA LYS A 213 -16.02 -60.43 17.83
C LYS A 213 -16.42 -61.58 16.91
N GLN A 214 -16.06 -62.79 17.31
CA GLN A 214 -16.65 -64.00 16.71
C GLN A 214 -18.19 -63.96 16.84
N PRO A 215 -18.95 -64.33 15.78
CA PRO A 215 -20.39 -64.42 15.85
C PRO A 215 -20.81 -65.66 16.65
N GLY A 216 -20.93 -65.51 17.96
CA GLY A 216 -21.41 -66.55 18.86
C GLY A 216 -22.86 -66.91 18.60
N THR A 217 -23.09 -68.01 17.86
CA THR A 217 -24.38 -68.69 17.80
C THR A 217 -24.68 -69.38 19.13
N ASP A 218 -25.76 -69.00 19.81
CA ASP A 218 -26.78 -69.96 20.26
C ASP A 218 -28.00 -69.25 20.90
N ALA A 219 -29.08 -70.01 21.07
CA ALA A 219 -30.41 -69.50 21.44
C ALA A 219 -30.84 -69.89 22.86
N GLY A 220 -31.87 -69.20 23.40
CA GLY A 220 -32.62 -69.65 24.58
C GLY A 220 -32.87 -68.56 25.61
N GLY A 221 -33.97 -67.82 25.46
CA GLY A 221 -34.30 -66.69 26.37
C GLY A 221 -34.94 -67.10 27.70
N ARG A 222 -35.22 -66.10 28.55
CA ARG A 222 -36.25 -66.13 29.60
C ARG A 222 -36.66 -64.70 30.00
N ARG A 223 -37.90 -64.55 30.52
CA ARG A 223 -38.45 -63.29 31.04
C ARG A 223 -38.26 -63.18 32.55
N ALA A 224 -37.71 -62.06 33.02
CA ALA A 224 -38.01 -61.37 34.29
C ALA A 224 -37.20 -60.06 34.33
N GLY A 225 -37.63 -58.96 34.97
CA GLY A 225 -38.88 -58.75 35.71
C GLY A 225 -38.64 -58.14 37.09
N ALA A 226 -38.25 -56.86 37.16
CA ALA A 226 -38.16 -56.08 38.40
C ALA A 226 -38.42 -54.59 38.12
N THR A 227 -39.00 -53.89 39.11
CA THR A 227 -39.40 -52.48 39.05
C THR A 227 -38.67 -51.70 40.15
N GLU A 228 -38.70 -50.36 40.07
CA GLU A 228 -38.16 -49.43 41.07
C GLU A 228 -36.61 -49.37 41.14
N GLN A 229 -35.98 -48.30 41.63
CA GLN A 229 -36.50 -47.24 42.51
C GLN A 229 -35.86 -45.87 42.22
N ILE A 230 -36.61 -44.77 42.45
CA ILE A 230 -36.10 -43.40 42.36
C ILE A 230 -35.53 -43.01 43.74
N THR A 231 -34.24 -42.63 43.79
CA THR A 231 -33.65 -41.97 44.96
C THR A 231 -32.85 -40.75 44.52
N SER A 232 -33.08 -39.62 45.19
CA SER A 232 -32.47 -38.34 44.88
C SER A 232 -31.19 -38.08 45.71
N GLY A 233 -30.13 -37.60 45.07
CA GLY A 233 -28.87 -37.24 45.74
C GLY A 233 -27.90 -36.52 44.81
N PRO A 234 -27.47 -35.28 45.11
CA PRO A 234 -26.69 -34.45 44.18
C PRO A 234 -25.19 -34.78 44.17
N SER A 235 -24.81 -35.87 43.50
CA SER A 235 -23.39 -36.22 43.28
C SER A 235 -22.84 -35.50 42.05
N ARG A 236 -21.89 -34.58 42.25
CA ARG A 236 -21.14 -33.91 41.16
C ARG A 236 -20.30 -34.94 40.39
N ASN A 237 -20.63 -35.19 39.13
CA ASN A 237 -19.72 -35.78 38.15
C ASN A 237 -19.73 -34.93 36.87
N ILE A 238 -18.63 -34.24 36.59
CA ILE A 238 -18.48 -33.36 35.43
C ILE A 238 -17.77 -34.14 34.30
N ILE A 239 -18.46 -35.13 33.73
CA ILE A 239 -17.97 -35.89 32.56
C ILE A 239 -19.13 -36.23 31.59
N GLU A 240 -19.86 -35.21 31.12
CA GLU A 240 -20.83 -35.35 30.01
C GLU A 240 -20.76 -34.15 29.05
N THR A 241 -19.84 -34.19 28.08
CA THR A 241 -20.00 -33.61 26.72
C THR A 241 -18.97 -34.23 25.75
N VAL A 242 -19.03 -35.55 25.55
CA VAL A 242 -18.47 -36.18 24.34
C VAL A 242 -19.66 -36.63 23.49
N PRO A 243 -19.99 -35.95 22.38
CA PRO A 243 -21.06 -36.40 21.50
C PRO A 243 -20.70 -37.78 20.90
N PRO A 244 -21.69 -38.66 20.62
CA PRO A 244 -21.43 -40.04 20.25
C PRO A 244 -20.58 -40.13 18.97
N LEU A 245 -19.37 -40.66 19.12
CA LEU A 245 -18.30 -40.65 18.13
C LEU A 245 -18.45 -41.76 17.07
N LEU A 246 -19.68 -41.93 16.57
CA LEU A 246 -20.09 -42.93 15.58
C LEU A 246 -21.07 -42.33 14.55
N ALA A 247 -20.64 -41.26 13.89
CA ALA A 247 -21.17 -40.95 12.55
C ALA A 247 -20.64 -42.02 11.56
N PRO A 248 -21.41 -42.46 10.56
CA PRO A 248 -20.98 -43.51 9.64
C PRO A 248 -19.72 -43.10 8.85
N HIS A 249 -18.78 -44.02 8.67
CA HIS A 249 -17.50 -43.82 7.99
C HIS A 249 -17.69 -43.13 6.62
N LYS A 250 -17.28 -41.86 6.51
CA LYS A 250 -17.32 -41.11 5.24
C LYS A 250 -16.08 -41.46 4.41
N PRO A 251 -16.20 -42.22 3.30
CA PRO A 251 -15.05 -42.70 2.55
C PRO A 251 -14.21 -41.56 1.99
N VAL A 252 -12.88 -41.73 1.95
CA VAL A 252 -11.95 -40.72 1.40
C VAL A 252 -11.92 -40.79 -0.13
N THR A 253 -12.93 -40.14 -0.73
CA THR A 253 -13.05 -40.02 -2.19
C THR A 253 -12.03 -39.03 -2.77
N TRP A 254 -11.76 -39.14 -4.08
CA TRP A 254 -10.94 -38.15 -4.80
C TRP A 254 -11.52 -36.73 -4.76
N ILE A 255 -12.84 -36.58 -4.68
CA ILE A 255 -13.51 -35.27 -4.53
C ILE A 255 -13.20 -34.67 -3.15
N ARG A 256 -13.18 -35.49 -2.09
CA ARG A 256 -12.80 -35.08 -0.73
C ARG A 256 -11.34 -34.63 -0.67
N ARG A 257 -10.41 -35.40 -1.28
CA ARG A 257 -9.00 -34.99 -1.42
C ARG A 257 -8.86 -33.66 -2.18
N LEU A 258 -9.59 -33.48 -3.29
CA LEU A 258 -9.55 -32.23 -4.05
C LEU A 258 -10.06 -31.03 -3.23
N ARG A 259 -11.09 -31.21 -2.40
CA ARG A 259 -11.55 -30.19 -1.44
C ARG A 259 -10.44 -29.79 -0.47
N TRP A 260 -9.77 -30.76 0.18
CA TRP A 260 -8.67 -30.49 1.11
C TRP A 260 -7.50 -29.77 0.43
N LEU A 261 -7.13 -30.19 -0.78
CA LEU A 261 -6.08 -29.57 -1.59
C LEU A 261 -6.41 -28.08 -1.85
N THR A 262 -7.61 -27.77 -2.35
CA THR A 262 -8.01 -26.39 -2.65
C THR A 262 -8.12 -25.54 -1.37
N LEU A 263 -8.66 -26.09 -0.27
CA LEU A 263 -8.74 -25.40 1.02
C LEU A 263 -7.36 -25.12 1.65
N ALA A 264 -6.30 -25.85 1.28
CA ALA A 264 -4.93 -25.52 1.68
C ALA A 264 -4.25 -24.55 0.69
N ALA A 265 -4.51 -24.71 -0.61
CA ALA A 265 -3.90 -23.91 -1.66
C ALA A 265 -4.32 -22.43 -1.61
N VAL A 266 -5.61 -22.15 -1.39
CA VAL A 266 -6.14 -20.77 -1.37
C VAL A 266 -5.52 -19.91 -0.27
N PRO A 267 -5.54 -20.28 1.03
CA PRO A 267 -4.93 -19.45 2.06
C PRO A 267 -3.39 -19.41 1.97
N SER A 268 -2.73 -20.44 1.43
CA SER A 268 -1.28 -20.39 1.14
C SER A 268 -0.96 -19.39 0.02
N SER A 269 -1.73 -19.40 -1.06
CA SER A 269 -1.62 -18.44 -2.16
C SER A 269 -1.97 -17.02 -1.71
N LEU A 270 -3.01 -16.86 -0.89
CA LEU A 270 -3.41 -15.57 -0.32
C LEU A 270 -2.32 -15.01 0.60
N MET A 271 -1.69 -15.85 1.43
CA MET A 271 -0.59 -15.45 2.33
C MET A 271 0.60 -14.88 1.54
N LEU A 272 1.08 -15.60 0.53
CA LEU A 272 2.22 -15.16 -0.29
C LEU A 272 1.87 -13.96 -1.16
N GLY A 273 0.63 -13.91 -1.69
CA GLY A 273 0.11 -12.79 -2.47
C GLY A 273 0.01 -11.52 -1.63
N ALA A 274 -0.60 -11.60 -0.45
CA ALA A 274 -0.69 -10.49 0.50
C ALA A 274 0.70 -10.04 0.98
N THR A 275 1.60 -10.98 1.28
CA THR A 275 3.00 -10.68 1.65
C THR A 275 3.70 -9.86 0.56
N THR A 276 3.56 -10.28 -0.70
CA THR A 276 4.19 -9.61 -1.84
C THR A 276 3.55 -8.25 -2.09
N TYR A 277 2.23 -8.17 -2.19
CA TYR A 277 1.50 -6.92 -2.43
C TYR A 277 1.75 -5.88 -1.34
N MET A 278 1.70 -6.27 -0.05
CA MET A 278 2.00 -5.35 1.05
C MET A 278 3.45 -4.86 1.03
N SER A 279 4.42 -5.76 0.77
CA SER A 279 5.85 -5.41 0.81
C SER A 279 6.32 -4.59 -0.40
N MET A 280 5.57 -4.59 -1.52
CA MET A 280 5.98 -3.94 -2.77
C MET A 280 5.11 -2.73 -3.14
N ASP A 281 3.78 -2.87 -3.10
CA ASP A 281 2.85 -1.83 -3.54
C ASP A 281 2.34 -0.94 -2.39
N ILE A 282 2.33 -1.44 -1.14
CA ILE A 282 1.91 -0.64 0.02
C ILE A 282 3.11 -0.01 0.74
N ALA A 283 4.02 -0.83 1.28
CA ALA A 283 5.12 -0.37 2.13
C ALA A 283 6.23 -1.41 2.25
N ALA A 284 7.44 -1.07 1.82
CA ALA A 284 8.61 -1.94 1.90
C ALA A 284 9.27 -1.93 3.29
N ILE A 285 8.49 -2.25 4.33
CA ILE A 285 8.92 -2.19 5.73
C ILE A 285 9.64 -3.51 6.11
N PRO A 286 10.82 -3.45 6.76
CA PRO A 286 11.49 -4.64 7.28
C PRO A 286 10.57 -5.50 8.16
N LEU A 287 10.73 -6.82 8.07
CA LEU A 287 9.98 -7.83 8.85
C LEU A 287 8.45 -7.86 8.62
N LEU A 288 7.86 -7.02 7.76
CA LEU A 288 6.42 -7.02 7.48
C LEU A 288 5.89 -8.40 7.00
N TRP A 289 6.73 -9.15 6.28
CA TRP A 289 6.46 -10.52 5.80
C TRP A 289 6.31 -11.56 6.92
N VAL A 290 6.72 -11.28 8.15
CA VAL A 290 6.55 -12.18 9.31
C VAL A 290 5.08 -12.30 9.71
N LEU A 291 4.33 -11.18 9.68
CA LEU A 291 2.96 -11.12 10.17
C LEU A 291 1.97 -12.02 9.38
N PRO A 292 1.98 -12.06 8.03
CA PRO A 292 1.17 -12.99 7.25
C PRO A 292 1.35 -14.46 7.64
N LEU A 293 2.61 -14.91 7.81
CA LEU A 293 2.91 -16.30 8.12
C LEU A 293 2.61 -16.64 9.59
N MET A 294 2.85 -15.72 10.53
CA MET A 294 2.39 -15.90 11.91
C MET A 294 0.86 -16.05 11.99
N LEU A 295 0.10 -15.24 11.26
CA LEU A 295 -1.36 -15.36 11.18
C LEU A 295 -1.81 -16.68 10.56
N TYR A 296 -1.19 -17.08 9.45
CA TYR A 296 -1.47 -18.35 8.77
C TYR A 296 -1.26 -19.54 9.73
N LEU A 297 -0.10 -19.61 10.40
CA LEU A 297 0.19 -20.65 11.40
C LEU A 297 -0.78 -20.60 12.59
N LEU A 298 -1.12 -19.39 13.08
CA LEU A 298 -2.06 -19.21 14.19
C LEU A 298 -3.43 -19.83 13.89
N THR A 299 -3.93 -19.75 12.65
CA THR A 299 -5.21 -20.39 12.30
C THR A 299 -5.16 -21.92 12.49
N PHE A 300 -4.06 -22.59 12.12
CA PHE A 300 -3.89 -24.02 12.38
C PHE A 300 -3.80 -24.34 13.87
N ILE A 301 -3.11 -23.51 14.67
CA ILE A 301 -3.06 -23.67 16.14
C ILE A 301 -4.47 -23.60 16.73
N ILE A 302 -5.26 -22.58 16.35
CA ILE A 302 -6.63 -22.40 16.83
C ILE A 302 -7.50 -23.60 16.47
N VAL A 303 -7.57 -23.91 15.18
CA VAL A 303 -8.51 -24.89 14.60
C VAL A 303 -8.24 -26.32 15.07
N PHE A 304 -6.97 -26.74 15.18
CA PHE A 304 -6.61 -28.10 15.60
C PHE A 304 -6.37 -28.25 17.11
N SER A 305 -6.50 -27.19 17.92
CA SER A 305 -6.35 -27.27 19.37
C SER A 305 -7.40 -28.16 20.07
N VAL A 306 -7.01 -28.83 21.16
CA VAL A 306 -7.89 -29.62 22.06
C VAL A 306 -7.73 -29.15 23.52
N PHE A 307 -7.33 -27.90 23.72
CA PHE A 307 -7.31 -27.26 25.04
C PHE A 307 -8.73 -27.10 25.60
N ASP A 308 -8.87 -27.03 26.93
CA ASP A 308 -10.12 -26.56 27.53
C ASP A 308 -10.42 -25.11 27.11
N VAL A 309 -11.69 -24.71 27.16
CA VAL A 309 -12.14 -23.38 26.69
C VAL A 309 -11.37 -22.24 27.36
N ARG A 310 -10.99 -22.38 28.64
CA ARG A 310 -10.25 -21.35 29.38
C ARG A 310 -8.83 -21.20 28.84
N THR A 311 -8.15 -22.33 28.61
CA THR A 311 -6.77 -22.41 28.14
C THR A 311 -6.66 -22.07 26.66
N GLN A 312 -7.65 -22.46 25.84
CA GLN A 312 -7.79 -22.01 24.46
C GLN A 312 -7.96 -20.48 24.42
N ASN A 313 -8.89 -19.92 25.22
CA ASN A 313 -9.12 -18.47 25.26
C ASN A 313 -7.87 -17.69 25.69
N ILE A 314 -7.12 -18.16 26.69
CA ILE A 314 -5.85 -17.55 27.13
C ILE A 314 -4.79 -17.62 26.02
N THR A 315 -4.68 -18.74 25.32
CA THR A 315 -3.69 -18.92 24.24
C THR A 315 -4.00 -18.02 23.04
N VAL A 316 -5.26 -17.98 22.61
CA VAL A 316 -5.72 -17.09 21.54
C VAL A 316 -5.56 -15.63 21.95
N ALA A 317 -5.89 -15.28 23.19
CA ALA A 317 -5.64 -13.95 23.74
C ALA A 317 -4.18 -13.55 23.59
N ALA A 318 -3.24 -14.37 24.07
CA ALA A 318 -1.81 -14.08 24.01
C ALA A 318 -1.30 -13.91 22.58
N CYS A 319 -1.70 -14.79 21.66
CA CYS A 319 -1.29 -14.70 20.25
C CYS A 319 -1.83 -13.44 19.55
N VAL A 320 -3.11 -13.10 19.79
CA VAL A 320 -3.72 -11.87 19.27
C VAL A 320 -3.13 -10.63 19.93
N TRP A 321 -2.79 -10.67 21.23
CA TRP A 321 -2.12 -9.55 21.91
C TRP A 321 -0.71 -9.31 21.39
N LEU A 322 0.08 -10.36 21.17
CA LEU A 322 1.42 -10.25 20.59
C LEU A 322 1.37 -9.70 19.16
N LEU A 323 0.39 -10.16 18.36
CA LEU A 323 0.15 -9.61 17.01
C LEU A 323 -0.27 -8.14 17.06
N LEU A 324 -1.25 -7.77 17.90
CA LEU A 324 -1.72 -6.39 18.04
C LEU A 324 -0.66 -5.45 18.64
N MET A 325 0.24 -5.97 19.48
CA MET A 325 1.39 -5.23 19.99
C MET A 325 2.44 -5.02 18.89
N GLY A 326 2.76 -6.07 18.12
CA GLY A 326 3.65 -5.94 16.96
C GLY A 326 3.11 -4.98 15.90
N LEU A 327 1.81 -5.05 15.60
CA LEU A 327 1.10 -4.07 14.78
C LEU A 327 1.14 -2.68 15.39
N GLY A 328 0.86 -2.52 16.69
CA GLY A 328 0.85 -1.22 17.36
C GLY A 328 2.21 -0.52 17.39
N LEU A 329 3.31 -1.29 17.47
CA LEU A 329 4.68 -0.80 17.41
C LEU A 329 5.10 -0.26 16.03
N LEU A 330 4.41 -0.68 14.96
CA LEU A 330 4.71 -0.23 13.60
C LEU A 330 4.14 1.16 13.26
N VAL A 331 3.15 1.69 14.00
CA VAL A 331 2.13 2.62 13.45
C VAL A 331 2.39 4.14 13.62
N ALA A 332 3.40 4.55 14.36
CA ALA A 332 3.67 5.97 14.69
C ALA A 332 4.50 6.69 13.59
N PRO A 333 4.71 8.03 13.62
CA PRO A 333 4.28 9.04 14.62
C PRO A 333 3.70 10.33 13.89
N ASP A 334 3.62 11.59 14.36
CA ASP A 334 3.63 12.22 15.70
C ASP A 334 2.93 13.62 15.75
N GLU A 335 3.20 14.38 16.83
CA GLU A 335 3.16 15.84 17.03
C GLU A 335 1.80 16.53 17.16
N ALA A 336 0.93 16.52 16.15
CA ALA A 336 -0.16 17.51 16.02
C ALA A 336 -1.19 17.54 17.18
N ILE A 337 -1.13 16.58 18.11
CA ILE A 337 -2.08 16.36 19.21
C ILE A 337 -1.43 16.52 20.61
N LYS A 338 -0.09 16.63 20.72
CA LYS A 338 0.62 16.64 22.02
C LYS A 338 0.21 17.81 22.93
N GLN A 339 0.27 19.03 22.39
CA GLN A 339 0.16 20.29 23.15
C GLN A 339 -1.21 20.54 23.84
N PRO A 340 -2.38 20.31 23.21
CA PRO A 340 -3.67 20.57 23.85
C PRO A 340 -3.92 19.70 25.08
N VAL A 341 -3.53 18.42 25.04
CA VAL A 341 -3.85 17.43 26.08
C VAL A 341 -3.07 17.69 27.38
N ILE A 342 -1.79 18.04 27.27
CA ILE A 342 -0.95 18.40 28.43
C ILE A 342 -1.56 19.58 29.17
N LYS A 343 -1.94 20.65 28.45
CA LYS A 343 -2.64 21.81 29.03
C LYS A 343 -3.97 21.45 29.68
N THR A 344 -4.77 20.56 29.08
CA THR A 344 -6.03 20.12 29.69
C THR A 344 -5.81 19.40 31.01
N ILE A 345 -4.83 18.48 31.09
CA ILE A 345 -4.55 17.72 32.31
C ILE A 345 -3.97 18.61 33.41
N ALA A 346 -3.01 19.49 33.09
CA ALA A 346 -2.47 20.45 34.05
C ALA A 346 -3.58 21.37 34.62
N ASN A 347 -4.43 21.94 33.75
CA ASN A 347 -5.54 22.81 34.16
C ASN A 347 -6.62 22.09 34.99
N THR A 348 -6.78 20.77 34.83
CA THR A 348 -7.85 19.99 35.51
C THR A 348 -7.36 19.31 36.80
N SER A 349 -6.06 19.03 36.91
CA SER A 349 -5.47 18.34 38.07
C SER A 349 -4.63 19.24 38.99
N GLY A 350 -4.19 20.41 38.51
CA GLY A 350 -3.31 21.32 39.25
C GLY A 350 -1.87 20.83 39.41
N ILE A 351 -1.52 19.67 38.83
CA ILE A 351 -0.17 19.11 38.85
C ILE A 351 0.55 19.51 37.57
N ASP A 352 1.68 20.20 37.72
CA ASP A 352 2.62 20.39 36.62
C ASP A 352 3.40 19.09 36.38
N LEU A 353 3.24 18.54 35.17
CA LEU A 353 3.83 17.28 34.74
C LEU A 353 5.09 17.49 33.88
N GLU A 354 5.37 18.73 33.44
CA GLU A 354 6.49 19.05 32.56
C GLU A 354 7.86 18.68 33.17
N PRO A 355 8.11 18.82 34.49
CA PRO A 355 9.35 18.35 35.13
C PRO A 355 9.49 16.82 35.22
N TYR A 356 8.38 16.08 35.20
CA TYR A 356 8.35 14.62 35.42
C TYR A 356 8.33 13.82 34.10
N ILE A 357 7.85 14.42 33.01
CA ILE A 357 7.84 13.81 31.66
C ILE A 357 9.05 14.33 30.86
N GLY A 358 10.24 14.24 31.46
CA GLY A 358 11.49 14.68 30.83
C GLY A 358 11.80 13.89 29.56
N ALA A 359 12.04 14.60 28.44
CA ALA A 359 12.16 14.07 27.07
C ALA A 359 13.33 13.09 26.78
N LYS A 360 13.98 12.54 27.81
CA LYS A 360 15.00 11.48 27.70
C LYS A 360 14.50 10.09 28.09
N TRP A 361 13.38 9.97 28.80
CA TRP A 361 12.85 8.66 29.24
C TRP A 361 11.80 8.07 28.31
N PHE A 362 11.23 8.89 27.43
CA PHE A 362 10.28 8.46 26.40
C PHE A 362 10.81 8.91 25.04
N PRO A 363 11.30 8.00 24.20
CA PRO A 363 11.47 8.25 22.78
C PRO A 363 10.15 8.71 22.15
N GLU A 364 10.25 9.43 21.04
CA GLU A 364 9.10 9.93 20.29
C GLU A 364 8.14 8.78 19.91
N GLY A 365 6.83 8.99 20.07
CA GLY A 365 5.81 7.98 19.82
C GLY A 365 5.42 7.05 20.98
N SER A 366 5.69 7.37 22.26
CA SER A 366 5.28 6.56 23.42
C SER A 366 3.75 6.37 23.53
N SER A 367 3.22 5.34 22.88
CA SER A 367 1.81 5.17 22.51
C SER A 367 0.88 4.67 23.63
N ILE A 368 1.33 4.71 24.88
CA ILE A 368 0.72 4.03 26.04
C ILE A 368 -0.78 4.33 26.22
N LEU A 369 -1.24 5.58 26.08
CA LEU A 369 -2.68 5.88 26.27
C LEU A 369 -3.57 5.38 25.11
N LEU A 370 -3.02 5.28 23.89
CA LEU A 370 -3.73 4.67 22.76
C LEU A 370 -3.67 3.14 22.86
N LEU A 371 -2.55 2.56 23.32
CA LEU A 371 -2.43 1.15 23.66
C LEU A 371 -3.36 0.76 24.81
N ILE A 372 -3.60 1.63 25.80
CA ILE A 372 -4.62 1.41 26.83
C ILE A 372 -6.02 1.51 26.23
N ARG A 373 -6.31 2.45 25.31
CA ARG A 373 -7.65 2.56 24.70
C ARG A 373 -7.97 1.45 23.71
N LEU A 374 -7.03 1.06 22.86
CA LEU A 374 -7.13 -0.11 21.97
C LEU A 374 -7.01 -1.42 22.76
N GLY A 375 -6.27 -1.44 23.86
CA GLY A 375 -6.21 -2.55 24.81
C GLY A 375 -7.49 -2.72 25.61
N VAL A 376 -8.21 -1.64 25.93
CA VAL A 376 -9.53 -1.66 26.60
C VAL A 376 -10.66 -1.92 25.61
N LEU A 377 -10.65 -1.33 24.41
CA LEU A 377 -11.60 -1.66 23.35
C LEU A 377 -11.39 -3.10 22.89
N GLY A 378 -10.13 -3.50 22.70
CA GLY A 378 -9.70 -4.86 22.45
C GLY A 378 -10.14 -5.79 23.58
N ALA A 379 -9.88 -5.46 24.85
CA ALA A 379 -10.36 -6.24 26.00
C ALA A 379 -11.88 -6.30 26.09
N ALA A 380 -12.62 -5.25 25.72
CA ALA A 380 -14.08 -5.25 25.72
C ALA A 380 -14.62 -6.19 24.62
N VAL A 381 -14.16 -6.04 23.38
CA VAL A 381 -14.47 -6.96 22.26
C VAL A 381 -14.03 -8.39 22.61
N TRP A 382 -12.87 -8.56 23.23
CA TRP A 382 -12.30 -9.83 23.67
C TRP A 382 -13.07 -10.47 24.83
N THR A 383 -13.62 -9.71 25.79
CA THR A 383 -14.53 -10.27 26.81
C THR A 383 -15.85 -10.69 26.19
N GLY A 384 -16.42 -9.90 25.26
CA GLY A 384 -17.57 -10.31 24.46
C GLY A 384 -17.30 -11.59 23.66
N TRP A 385 -16.11 -11.68 23.04
CA TRP A 385 -15.63 -12.89 22.37
C TRP A 385 -15.41 -14.06 23.32
N ILE A 386 -14.82 -13.89 24.51
CA ILE A 386 -14.62 -14.98 25.48
C ILE A 386 -15.93 -15.70 25.80
N PHE A 387 -17.04 -14.97 25.89
CA PHE A 387 -18.35 -15.55 26.12
C PHE A 387 -18.94 -16.27 24.89
N THR A 388 -18.49 -15.98 23.65
CA THR A 388 -18.89 -16.70 22.42
C THR A 388 -17.89 -17.79 21.99
N LEU A 389 -16.61 -17.70 22.34
CA LEU A 389 -15.54 -18.68 22.08
C LEU A 389 -15.76 -20.05 22.76
N ARG A 390 -16.85 -20.22 23.54
CA ARG A 390 -17.22 -21.48 24.19
C ARG A 390 -17.57 -22.59 23.20
N ASP A 391 -17.93 -22.25 21.97
CA ASP A 391 -18.25 -23.20 20.90
C ASP A 391 -17.43 -22.91 19.62
N LYS A 392 -16.68 -23.91 19.16
CA LYS A 392 -15.88 -23.83 17.92
C LYS A 392 -16.75 -23.74 16.67
N GLU A 393 -17.96 -24.30 16.69
CA GLU A 393 -18.93 -24.18 15.61
C GLU A 393 -19.33 -22.71 15.42
N LEU A 394 -19.63 -22.00 16.51
CA LEU A 394 -20.02 -20.59 16.48
C LEU A 394 -18.89 -19.68 15.96
N ILE A 395 -17.64 -19.94 16.37
CA ILE A 395 -16.46 -19.21 15.84
C ILE A 395 -16.42 -19.33 14.32
N HIS A 396 -16.51 -20.55 13.81
CA HIS A 396 -16.46 -20.85 12.37
C HIS A 396 -17.59 -20.13 11.61
N HIS A 397 -18.83 -20.22 12.09
CA HIS A 397 -19.96 -19.52 11.48
C HIS A 397 -19.77 -17.99 11.46
N VAL A 398 -19.21 -17.40 12.52
CA VAL A 398 -18.93 -15.94 12.54
C VAL A 398 -17.83 -15.57 11.54
N MET A 399 -16.75 -16.38 11.41
CA MET A 399 -15.73 -16.13 10.38
C MET A 399 -16.32 -16.20 8.96
N VAL A 400 -17.17 -17.21 8.71
CA VAL A 400 -17.88 -17.41 7.43
C VAL A 400 -18.82 -16.25 7.11
N MET A 401 -19.55 -15.71 8.11
CA MET A 401 -20.41 -14.51 7.92
C MET A 401 -19.62 -13.22 7.67
N VAL A 402 -18.46 -13.03 8.31
CA VAL A 402 -17.68 -11.78 8.21
C VAL A 402 -16.82 -11.74 6.93
N MET A 403 -16.32 -12.88 6.47
CA MET A 403 -15.41 -12.99 5.31
C MET A 403 -15.93 -12.27 4.04
N PRO A 404 -17.19 -12.45 3.58
CA PRO A 404 -17.72 -11.77 2.40
C PRO A 404 -17.70 -10.23 2.50
N LEU A 405 -18.13 -9.68 3.63
CA LEU A 405 -18.14 -8.22 3.88
C LEU A 405 -16.73 -7.65 3.88
N LEU A 406 -15.79 -8.38 4.49
CA LEU A 406 -14.40 -7.95 4.63
C LEU A 406 -13.66 -7.94 3.29
N ILE A 407 -13.85 -8.94 2.43
CA ILE A 407 -13.23 -8.96 1.10
C ILE A 407 -13.78 -7.83 0.22
N LEU A 408 -15.09 -7.58 0.27
CA LEU A 408 -15.71 -6.45 -0.44
C LEU A 408 -15.20 -5.08 0.05
N LEU A 409 -15.07 -4.90 1.37
CA LEU A 409 -14.50 -3.68 1.97
C LEU A 409 -13.03 -3.49 1.58
N LEU A 410 -12.25 -4.57 1.54
CA LEU A 410 -10.85 -4.57 1.14
C LEU A 410 -10.69 -4.20 -0.34
N MET A 411 -11.44 -4.84 -1.23
CA MET A 411 -11.49 -4.46 -2.65
C MET A 411 -11.89 -3.01 -2.86
N PHE A 412 -12.90 -2.53 -2.13
CA PHE A 412 -13.34 -1.14 -2.18
C PHE A 412 -12.21 -0.17 -1.78
N ILE A 413 -11.48 -0.45 -0.69
CA ILE A 413 -10.35 0.38 -0.24
C ILE A 413 -9.13 0.26 -1.17
N MET A 414 -8.94 -0.87 -1.86
CA MET A 414 -7.90 -1.04 -2.89
C MET A 414 -8.20 -0.21 -4.15
N TYR A 415 -9.44 -0.25 -4.67
CA TYR A 415 -9.77 0.33 -5.97
C TYR A 415 -10.36 1.74 -5.93
N ALA A 416 -10.99 2.18 -4.83
CA ALA A 416 -11.60 3.51 -4.75
C ALA A 416 -10.62 4.64 -4.40
N GLU A 417 -9.32 4.33 -4.20
CA GLU A 417 -8.23 5.28 -3.91
C GLU A 417 -8.46 6.15 -2.66
N ILE A 418 -9.30 5.68 -1.73
CA ILE A 418 -9.61 6.40 -0.50
C ILE A 418 -8.32 6.62 0.30
N ALA A 419 -8.15 7.85 0.80
CA ALA A 419 -7.00 8.32 1.57
C ALA A 419 -6.96 7.74 3.00
N ALA A 420 -6.93 6.41 3.11
CA ALA A 420 -6.71 5.67 4.33
C ALA A 420 -5.21 5.61 4.66
N SER A 421 -4.87 5.71 5.95
CA SER A 421 -3.51 5.52 6.44
C SER A 421 -2.94 4.16 6.01
N ILE A 422 -1.64 4.14 5.68
CA ILE A 422 -0.88 2.96 5.25
C ILE A 422 -1.07 1.77 6.22
N TRP A 423 -1.15 2.07 7.51
CA TRP A 423 -1.37 1.13 8.61
C TRP A 423 -2.76 0.52 8.61
N VAL A 424 -3.79 1.29 8.25
CA VAL A 424 -5.17 0.79 8.09
C VAL A 424 -5.23 -0.15 6.89
N LYS A 425 -4.51 0.16 5.80
CA LYS A 425 -4.41 -0.73 4.63
C LYS A 425 -3.74 -2.05 5.02
N ILE A 426 -2.56 -2.01 5.65
CA ILE A 426 -1.83 -3.21 6.12
C ILE A 426 -2.69 -4.06 7.08
N ALA A 427 -3.30 -3.44 8.10
CA ALA A 427 -4.14 -4.14 9.05
C ALA A 427 -5.34 -4.83 8.37
N LEU A 428 -5.98 -4.19 7.40
CA LEU A 428 -7.11 -4.76 6.66
C LEU A 428 -6.72 -5.99 5.84
N HIS A 429 -5.54 -5.97 5.20
CA HIS A 429 -4.99 -7.11 4.45
C HIS A 429 -4.70 -8.30 5.38
N LEU A 430 -4.07 -8.03 6.53
CA LEU A 430 -3.74 -9.05 7.53
C LEU A 430 -4.99 -9.67 8.17
N VAL A 431 -6.00 -8.86 8.51
CA VAL A 431 -7.27 -9.35 9.06
C VAL A 431 -8.08 -10.14 8.01
N ALA A 432 -8.06 -9.74 6.74
CA ALA A 432 -8.66 -10.51 5.65
C ALA A 432 -7.96 -11.86 5.45
N LEU A 433 -6.62 -11.88 5.40
CA LEU A 433 -5.85 -13.13 5.33
C LEU A 433 -6.19 -14.07 6.49
N PHE A 434 -6.20 -13.57 7.73
CA PHE A 434 -6.53 -14.37 8.91
C PHE A 434 -7.94 -14.96 8.84
N ILE A 435 -8.94 -14.16 8.47
CA ILE A 435 -10.34 -14.62 8.39
C ILE A 435 -10.54 -15.63 7.26
N VAL A 436 -9.95 -15.42 6.07
CA VAL A 436 -9.99 -16.41 4.98
C VAL A 436 -9.29 -17.71 5.39
N ALA A 437 -8.11 -17.64 6.01
CA ALA A 437 -7.41 -18.82 6.49
C ALA A 437 -8.19 -19.55 7.60
N MET A 438 -8.84 -18.84 8.52
CA MET A 438 -9.72 -19.42 9.53
C MET A 438 -10.91 -20.16 8.92
N VAL A 439 -11.56 -19.60 7.89
CA VAL A 439 -12.65 -20.28 7.16
C VAL A 439 -12.12 -21.52 6.43
N CYS A 440 -11.05 -21.39 5.65
CA CYS A 440 -10.53 -22.49 4.83
C CYS A 440 -9.98 -23.65 5.68
N HIS A 441 -9.22 -23.36 6.74
CA HIS A 441 -8.70 -24.38 7.63
C HIS A 441 -9.78 -24.94 8.57
N GLY A 442 -10.74 -24.11 9.00
CA GLY A 442 -11.92 -24.54 9.75
C GLY A 442 -12.74 -25.59 8.97
N GLU A 443 -13.07 -25.30 7.71
CA GLU A 443 -13.72 -26.26 6.80
C GLU A 443 -12.91 -27.57 6.64
N MET A 444 -11.58 -27.47 6.53
CA MET A 444 -10.71 -28.62 6.38
C MET A 444 -10.65 -29.50 7.65
N ALA A 445 -10.69 -28.90 8.84
CA ALA A 445 -10.67 -29.63 10.11
C ALA A 445 -12.03 -30.20 10.52
N ARG A 446 -13.13 -29.58 10.07
CA ARG A 446 -14.50 -30.14 10.12
C ARG A 446 -14.59 -31.40 9.25
N ASP A 447 -13.93 -31.40 8.10
CA ASP A 447 -13.89 -32.52 7.16
C ASP A 447 -12.64 -33.42 7.32
N ARG A 448 -11.95 -33.39 8.47
CA ARG A 448 -10.81 -34.29 8.72
C ARG A 448 -11.26 -35.76 8.77
N PRO A 449 -10.47 -36.72 8.27
CA PRO A 449 -10.80 -38.14 8.34
C PRO A 449 -10.32 -38.77 9.65
N GLU A 450 -10.68 -40.04 9.85
CA GLU A 450 -10.23 -40.85 10.99
C GLU A 450 -8.70 -41.06 11.00
N PRO A 451 -8.09 -41.39 12.16
CA PRO A 451 -6.62 -41.44 12.32
C PRO A 451 -5.88 -42.38 11.36
N GLU A 452 -6.55 -43.39 10.78
CA GLU A 452 -5.97 -44.28 9.77
C GLU A 452 -5.60 -43.56 8.47
N HIS A 453 -6.33 -42.50 8.13
CA HIS A 453 -6.11 -41.68 6.93
C HIS A 453 -5.37 -40.37 7.22
N LEU A 454 -4.91 -40.14 8.46
CA LEU A 454 -4.21 -38.93 8.90
C LEU A 454 -3.00 -38.57 8.02
N THR A 455 -2.25 -39.55 7.52
CA THR A 455 -1.09 -39.28 6.65
C THR A 455 -1.48 -38.91 5.22
N ASP A 456 -2.60 -39.43 4.71
CA ASP A 456 -3.17 -39.07 3.40
C ASP A 456 -3.79 -37.66 3.44
N PHE A 457 -4.42 -37.31 4.57
CA PHE A 457 -4.91 -35.95 4.85
C PHE A 457 -3.78 -34.92 4.86
N PHE A 458 -2.75 -35.11 5.69
CA PHE A 458 -1.61 -34.18 5.75
C PHE A 458 -0.82 -34.12 4.44
N LEU A 459 -0.66 -35.25 3.74
CA LEU A 459 -0.07 -35.28 2.39
C LEU A 459 -0.90 -34.40 1.43
N THR A 460 -2.21 -34.61 1.35
CA THR A 460 -3.11 -33.85 0.46
C THR A 460 -3.11 -32.35 0.79
N MET A 461 -3.15 -31.98 2.08
CA MET A 461 -3.03 -30.59 2.55
C MET A 461 -1.69 -29.97 2.11
N SER A 462 -0.57 -30.71 2.25
CA SER A 462 0.75 -30.22 1.83
C SER A 462 0.91 -30.05 0.33
N VAL A 463 0.27 -30.92 -0.49
CA VAL A 463 0.17 -30.72 -1.94
C VAL A 463 -0.57 -29.41 -2.25
N GLY A 464 -1.66 -29.12 -1.53
CA GLY A 464 -2.37 -27.84 -1.68
C GLY A 464 -1.49 -26.63 -1.36
N GLY A 465 -0.80 -26.65 -0.21
CA GLY A 465 0.15 -25.59 0.16
C GLY A 465 1.24 -25.36 -0.90
N VAL A 466 1.86 -26.44 -1.39
CA VAL A 466 2.83 -26.40 -2.50
C VAL A 466 2.24 -25.84 -3.78
N VAL A 467 1.02 -26.23 -4.17
CA VAL A 467 0.34 -25.69 -5.37
C VAL A 467 0.13 -24.17 -5.23
N GLY A 468 -0.28 -23.68 -4.06
CA GLY A 468 -0.38 -22.25 -3.78
C GLY A 468 0.97 -21.53 -3.86
N GLY A 469 2.04 -22.13 -3.31
CA GLY A 469 3.39 -21.58 -3.37
C GLY A 469 3.98 -21.51 -4.78
N LEU A 470 3.89 -22.60 -5.54
CA LEU A 470 4.34 -22.69 -6.93
C LEU A 470 3.55 -21.73 -7.84
N PHE A 471 2.24 -21.55 -7.59
CA PHE A 471 1.44 -20.58 -8.30
C PHE A 471 1.98 -19.15 -8.08
N ASN A 472 2.11 -18.71 -6.83
CA ASN A 472 2.57 -17.34 -6.54
C ASN A 472 4.03 -17.06 -6.93
N SER A 473 4.91 -18.07 -6.87
CA SER A 473 6.36 -17.86 -6.97
C SER A 473 6.96 -18.24 -8.33
N LEU A 474 6.31 -19.13 -9.09
CA LEU A 474 6.79 -19.55 -10.42
C LEU A 474 5.81 -19.19 -11.53
N ALA A 475 4.53 -19.58 -11.40
CA ALA A 475 3.56 -19.37 -12.48
C ALA A 475 3.18 -17.90 -12.62
N ALA A 476 2.77 -17.25 -11.52
CA ALA A 476 2.26 -15.89 -11.52
C ALA A 476 3.28 -14.84 -12.02
N PRO A 477 4.59 -14.88 -11.64
CA PRO A 477 5.57 -13.93 -12.17
C PRO A 477 5.87 -14.11 -13.67
N ILE A 478 5.60 -15.29 -14.23
CA ILE A 478 5.77 -15.58 -15.68
C ILE A 478 4.48 -15.28 -16.46
N MET A 479 3.31 -15.40 -15.82
CA MET A 479 2.00 -15.17 -16.43
C MET A 479 1.49 -13.73 -16.31
N PHE A 480 1.94 -12.97 -15.29
CA PHE A 480 1.35 -11.68 -14.93
C PHE A 480 2.42 -10.62 -14.60
N ASN A 481 2.41 -9.53 -15.35
CA ASN A 481 3.26 -8.34 -15.12
C ASN A 481 2.82 -7.51 -13.89
N SER A 482 2.00 -8.06 -12.98
CA SER A 482 1.55 -7.47 -11.71
C SER A 482 1.05 -8.57 -10.76
N TYR A 483 0.78 -8.21 -9.49
CA TYR A 483 0.41 -9.14 -8.40
C TYR A 483 -1.04 -9.69 -8.46
N ILE A 484 -1.47 -10.08 -9.66
CA ILE A 484 -2.81 -10.63 -9.97
C ILE A 484 -3.12 -11.89 -9.15
N GLU A 485 -2.10 -12.67 -8.77
CA GLU A 485 -2.26 -13.87 -7.95
C GLU A 485 -2.96 -13.61 -6.61
N TYR A 486 -2.75 -12.44 -6.00
CA TYR A 486 -3.43 -12.04 -4.77
C TYR A 486 -4.94 -11.81 -4.99
N GLN A 487 -5.31 -11.22 -6.13
CA GLN A 487 -6.69 -11.00 -6.52
C GLN A 487 -7.41 -12.31 -6.84
N ILE A 488 -6.74 -13.23 -7.57
CA ILE A 488 -7.25 -14.58 -7.85
C ILE A 488 -7.48 -15.35 -6.55
N ALA A 489 -6.55 -15.28 -5.59
CA ALA A 489 -6.71 -15.96 -4.30
C ALA A 489 -7.96 -15.48 -3.53
N MET A 490 -8.24 -14.16 -3.52
CA MET A 490 -9.47 -13.61 -2.94
C MET A 490 -10.74 -14.04 -3.68
N MET A 491 -10.73 -14.02 -5.03
CA MET A 491 -11.87 -14.49 -5.84
C MET A 491 -12.18 -15.97 -5.58
N VAL A 492 -11.16 -16.84 -5.56
CA VAL A 492 -11.35 -18.28 -5.30
C VAL A 492 -11.74 -18.53 -3.84
N ALA A 493 -11.27 -17.73 -2.88
CA ALA A 493 -11.77 -17.78 -1.51
C ALA A 493 -13.29 -17.50 -1.45
N CYS A 494 -13.79 -16.49 -2.17
CA CYS A 494 -15.22 -16.20 -2.27
C CYS A 494 -16.03 -17.34 -2.92
N LEU A 495 -15.46 -18.07 -3.89
CA LEU A 495 -16.08 -19.26 -4.49
C LEU A 495 -16.17 -20.47 -3.52
N LEU A 496 -15.38 -20.47 -2.44
CA LEU A 496 -15.33 -21.54 -1.42
C LEU A 496 -16.13 -21.24 -0.15
N VAL A 497 -16.76 -20.07 -0.05
CA VAL A 497 -17.60 -19.67 1.09
C VAL A 497 -18.75 -20.69 1.28
N PRO A 498 -18.91 -21.28 2.49
CA PRO A 498 -20.12 -22.04 2.83
C PRO A 498 -21.36 -21.13 2.83
N PRO A 499 -22.54 -21.58 2.37
CA PRO A 499 -23.75 -20.77 2.37
C PRO A 499 -24.13 -20.34 3.79
N LEU A 500 -24.60 -19.09 3.96
CA LEU A 500 -24.89 -18.52 5.28
C LEU A 500 -26.24 -18.98 5.85
N GLY A 501 -27.17 -19.43 4.99
CA GLY A 501 -28.46 -19.98 5.40
C GLY A 501 -29.51 -18.93 5.78
N LEU A 502 -29.29 -17.66 5.43
CA LEU A 502 -30.18 -16.53 5.73
C LEU A 502 -31.40 -16.48 4.79
N SER A 503 -31.31 -17.11 3.61
CA SER A 503 -32.38 -17.12 2.60
C SER A 503 -33.08 -18.47 2.46
N LYS A 504 -34.38 -18.43 2.13
CA LYS A 504 -35.15 -19.60 1.67
C LYS A 504 -35.56 -19.35 0.23
N ASP A 505 -35.29 -20.33 -0.63
CA ASP A 505 -35.46 -20.18 -2.08
C ASP A 505 -36.94 -19.92 -2.45
N SER A 506 -37.24 -18.72 -2.93
CA SER A 506 -38.62 -18.22 -3.10
C SER A 506 -38.89 -17.72 -4.52
N LYS A 507 -40.18 -17.60 -4.88
CA LYS A 507 -40.56 -16.98 -6.16
C LYS A 507 -40.21 -15.49 -6.19
N LEU A 508 -40.31 -14.80 -5.05
CA LEU A 508 -40.00 -13.37 -4.94
C LEU A 508 -38.50 -13.10 -5.14
N ALA A 509 -37.63 -13.93 -4.54
CA ALA A 509 -36.18 -13.83 -4.74
C ALA A 509 -35.79 -14.00 -6.22
N ARG A 510 -36.33 -15.02 -6.90
CA ARG A 510 -36.05 -15.23 -8.34
C ARG A 510 -36.60 -14.12 -9.25
N SER A 511 -37.73 -13.50 -8.89
CA SER A 511 -38.20 -12.29 -9.59
C SER A 511 -37.28 -11.08 -9.36
N ALA A 512 -36.73 -10.93 -8.14
CA ALA A 512 -35.77 -9.88 -7.83
C ALA A 512 -34.44 -10.08 -8.56
N ASP A 513 -33.92 -11.31 -8.62
CA ASP A 513 -32.74 -11.68 -9.42
C ASP A 513 -32.88 -11.29 -10.90
N LEU A 514 -34.02 -11.64 -11.51
CA LEU A 514 -34.31 -11.32 -12.91
C LEU A 514 -34.40 -9.80 -13.15
N ALA A 515 -35.06 -9.07 -12.25
CA ALA A 515 -35.15 -7.62 -12.32
C ALA A 515 -33.77 -6.95 -12.15
N LEU A 516 -32.96 -7.42 -11.20
CA LEU A 516 -31.61 -6.93 -10.94
C LEU A 516 -30.70 -7.17 -12.14
N CYS A 517 -30.75 -8.36 -12.74
CA CYS A 517 -30.03 -8.70 -13.97
C CYS A 517 -30.41 -7.77 -15.13
N ALA A 518 -31.71 -7.50 -15.33
CA ALA A 518 -32.17 -6.58 -16.35
C ALA A 518 -31.70 -5.14 -16.10
N VAL A 519 -31.77 -4.66 -14.86
CA VAL A 519 -31.27 -3.32 -14.46
C VAL A 519 -29.76 -3.19 -14.72
N PHE A 520 -28.97 -4.22 -14.41
CA PHE A 520 -27.51 -4.19 -14.60
C PHE A 520 -27.12 -4.03 -16.08
N PHE A 521 -27.68 -4.86 -16.98
CA PHE A 521 -27.42 -4.73 -18.40
C PHE A 521 -27.99 -3.44 -19.00
N LEU A 522 -29.17 -2.98 -18.55
CA LEU A 522 -29.79 -1.75 -19.05
C LEU A 522 -29.03 -0.49 -18.60
N VAL A 523 -28.71 -0.36 -17.31
CA VAL A 523 -28.01 0.83 -16.77
C VAL A 523 -26.54 0.83 -17.18
N GLY A 524 -25.85 -0.31 -17.04
CA GLY A 524 -24.47 -0.45 -17.51
C GLY A 524 -24.35 -0.23 -19.01
N GLY A 525 -25.25 -0.83 -19.80
CA GLY A 525 -25.32 -0.63 -21.25
C GLY A 525 -25.57 0.82 -21.64
N LEU A 526 -26.52 1.52 -21.00
CA LEU A 526 -26.79 2.94 -21.26
C LEU A 526 -25.57 3.81 -20.95
N LEU A 527 -24.89 3.59 -19.82
CA LEU A 527 -23.70 4.33 -19.44
C LEU A 527 -22.50 4.05 -20.37
N LEU A 528 -22.33 2.80 -20.82
CA LEU A 528 -21.37 2.44 -21.87
C LEU A 528 -21.70 3.14 -23.20
N THR A 529 -22.98 3.21 -23.59
CA THR A 529 -23.36 3.94 -24.81
C THR A 529 -23.15 5.45 -24.68
N ALA A 530 -23.32 6.05 -23.50
CA ALA A 530 -22.99 7.46 -23.30
C ALA A 530 -21.51 7.74 -23.59
N PHE A 531 -20.60 6.87 -23.13
CA PHE A 531 -19.17 6.95 -23.45
C PHE A 531 -18.87 6.68 -24.94
N LEU A 532 -19.51 5.67 -25.55
CA LEU A 532 -19.25 5.29 -26.95
C LEU A 532 -19.84 6.27 -27.99
N PHE A 533 -20.86 7.05 -27.63
CA PHE A 533 -21.54 8.01 -28.50
C PHE A 533 -21.33 9.48 -28.11
N ASP A 534 -20.48 9.78 -27.11
CA ASP A 534 -20.11 11.16 -26.78
C ASP A 534 -19.40 11.80 -27.99
N PHE A 535 -20.01 12.84 -28.54
CA PHE A 535 -19.59 13.49 -29.78
C PHE A 535 -18.24 14.20 -29.58
N PHE A 536 -17.14 13.56 -30.02
CA PHE A 536 -15.75 14.02 -29.89
C PHE A 536 -15.57 15.56 -29.80
N PRO A 537 -15.40 16.13 -28.58
CA PRO A 537 -14.94 17.50 -28.43
C PRO A 537 -13.49 17.54 -28.92
N LYS A 538 -13.21 18.28 -29.99
CA LYS A 538 -11.86 18.30 -30.60
C LYS A 538 -10.82 19.00 -29.73
N ASP A 539 -11.29 19.84 -28.79
CA ASP A 539 -10.49 20.92 -28.20
C ASP A 539 -10.21 20.72 -26.70
N LYS A 540 -10.64 19.61 -26.10
CA LYS A 540 -10.20 19.14 -24.78
C LYS A 540 -9.22 17.96 -24.96
N PRO A 541 -7.95 18.03 -24.47
CA PRO A 541 -7.11 16.85 -24.40
C PRO A 541 -7.64 15.91 -23.31
N SER A 542 -8.33 14.84 -23.71
CA SER A 542 -8.87 13.85 -22.79
C SER A 542 -7.76 13.25 -21.93
N SER A 543 -7.91 13.30 -20.60
CA SER A 543 -6.93 12.70 -19.67
C SER A 543 -6.83 11.16 -19.77
N TYR A 544 -7.70 10.55 -20.57
CA TYR A 544 -7.72 9.12 -20.87
C TYR A 544 -7.27 8.88 -22.33
N PRO A 545 -6.42 7.87 -22.59
CA PRO A 545 -6.15 7.41 -23.95
C PRO A 545 -7.41 6.78 -24.56
N LYS A 546 -7.55 6.88 -25.89
CA LYS A 546 -8.70 6.32 -26.61
C LYS A 546 -8.59 4.79 -26.66
N VAL A 547 -9.70 4.08 -26.49
CA VAL A 547 -9.73 2.61 -26.40
C VAL A 547 -9.08 1.90 -27.60
N LYS A 548 -9.21 2.48 -28.80
CA LYS A 548 -8.60 1.97 -30.05
C LYS A 548 -7.07 2.12 -30.13
N ASP A 549 -6.49 2.97 -29.28
CA ASP A 549 -5.06 3.33 -29.30
C ASP A 549 -4.28 2.63 -28.16
N MET A 550 -4.88 1.61 -27.53
CA MET A 550 -4.32 0.86 -26.39
C MET A 550 -3.62 -0.44 -26.82
N PRO A 551 -2.49 -0.83 -26.19
CA PRO A 551 -1.85 -2.11 -26.47
C PRO A 551 -2.73 -3.31 -26.09
N TRP A 552 -2.81 -4.30 -26.98
CA TRP A 552 -3.55 -5.56 -26.80
C TRP A 552 -3.20 -6.31 -25.51
N GLU A 553 -1.98 -6.12 -25.01
CA GLU A 553 -1.50 -6.71 -23.76
C GLU A 553 -2.32 -6.33 -22.52
N HIS A 554 -2.91 -5.13 -22.47
CA HIS A 554 -3.70 -4.66 -21.33
C HIS A 554 -5.01 -5.48 -21.23
N TRP A 555 -5.60 -5.82 -22.38
CA TRP A 555 -6.82 -6.64 -22.46
C TRP A 555 -6.58 -8.10 -22.06
N ASN A 556 -5.51 -8.71 -22.56
CA ASN A 556 -5.19 -10.11 -22.25
C ASN A 556 -5.03 -10.36 -20.74
N ARG A 557 -4.32 -9.47 -20.03
CA ARG A 557 -4.00 -9.62 -18.59
C ARG A 557 -5.28 -9.63 -17.74
N ALA A 558 -6.21 -8.71 -18.00
CA ALA A 558 -7.54 -8.70 -17.37
C ALA A 558 -8.35 -9.98 -17.69
N ILE A 559 -8.44 -10.34 -18.98
CA ILE A 559 -9.18 -11.51 -19.44
C ILE A 559 -8.65 -12.82 -18.81
N LEU A 560 -7.34 -12.93 -18.57
CA LEU A 560 -6.70 -14.08 -17.90
C LEU A 560 -7.06 -14.23 -16.41
N VAL A 561 -7.51 -13.18 -15.73
CA VAL A 561 -8.04 -13.29 -14.34
C VAL A 561 -9.42 -13.95 -14.36
N PHE A 562 -10.27 -13.51 -15.28
CA PHE A 562 -11.68 -13.85 -15.30
C PHE A 562 -11.99 -15.15 -16.03
N LEU A 563 -11.27 -15.50 -17.11
CA LEU A 563 -11.50 -16.74 -17.86
C LEU A 563 -11.41 -18.02 -16.98
N PRO A 564 -10.37 -18.22 -16.13
CA PRO A 564 -10.31 -19.38 -15.25
C PRO A 564 -11.43 -19.39 -14.20
N GLY A 565 -11.75 -18.23 -13.62
CA GLY A 565 -12.86 -18.09 -12.67
C GLY A 565 -14.22 -18.42 -13.30
N LEU A 566 -14.47 -17.88 -14.50
CA LEU A 566 -15.68 -18.12 -15.29
C LEU A 566 -15.79 -19.59 -15.72
N LEU A 567 -14.71 -20.20 -16.24
CA LEU A 567 -14.68 -21.62 -16.60
C LEU A 567 -14.92 -22.52 -15.38
N PHE A 568 -14.30 -22.21 -14.25
CA PHE A 568 -14.56 -22.89 -12.98
C PHE A 568 -16.02 -22.72 -12.55
N GLY A 569 -16.56 -21.51 -12.60
CA GLY A 569 -17.95 -21.20 -12.25
C GLY A 569 -18.97 -21.93 -13.13
N ILE A 570 -18.73 -22.00 -14.44
CA ILE A 570 -19.53 -22.78 -15.40
C ILE A 570 -19.48 -24.28 -15.05
N LEU A 571 -18.29 -24.84 -14.83
CA LEU A 571 -18.12 -26.26 -14.47
C LEU A 571 -18.75 -26.58 -13.10
N ALA A 572 -18.64 -25.67 -12.14
CA ALA A 572 -19.21 -25.79 -10.80
C ALA A 572 -20.74 -25.73 -10.84
N ALA A 573 -21.33 -24.74 -11.51
CA ALA A 573 -22.78 -24.60 -11.68
C ALA A 573 -23.39 -25.74 -12.52
N TRP A 574 -22.62 -26.29 -13.45
CA TRP A 574 -23.02 -27.48 -14.22
C TRP A 574 -23.00 -28.76 -13.37
N LYS A 575 -21.99 -28.95 -12.52
CA LYS A 575 -21.87 -30.11 -11.63
C LYS A 575 -22.63 -30.01 -10.29
N GLY A 576 -23.14 -28.83 -9.92
CA GLY A 576 -23.72 -28.61 -8.59
C GLY A 576 -22.68 -28.57 -7.47
N TRP A 577 -21.47 -28.09 -7.74
CA TRP A 577 -20.54 -27.73 -6.66
C TRP A 577 -21.10 -26.54 -5.87
N GLY A 578 -20.85 -26.51 -4.56
CA GLY A 578 -21.34 -25.46 -3.67
C GLY A 578 -22.73 -25.73 -3.07
N THR A 579 -23.61 -26.50 -3.72
CA THR A 579 -24.82 -27.00 -3.05
C THR A 579 -24.45 -28.09 -2.03
N PRO A 580 -25.06 -28.12 -0.83
CA PRO A 580 -24.91 -29.26 0.06
C PRO A 580 -25.41 -30.54 -0.63
N PRO A 581 -24.82 -31.72 -0.34
CA PRO A 581 -25.39 -32.97 -0.82
C PRO A 581 -26.79 -33.12 -0.21
N ALA A 582 -27.80 -33.31 -1.07
CA ALA A 582 -29.17 -33.56 -0.64
C ALA A 582 -29.22 -34.76 0.32
N GLU A 583 -29.94 -34.63 1.44
CA GLU A 583 -30.22 -35.76 2.31
C GLU A 583 -31.09 -36.80 1.57
N GLU A 584 -31.01 -38.08 1.94
CA GLU A 584 -31.61 -39.19 1.18
C GLU A 584 -33.15 -39.08 1.10
N GLY A 585 -33.62 -38.45 0.03
CA GLY A 585 -35.04 -38.19 -0.24
C GLY A 585 -35.31 -36.80 -0.83
N GLU A 586 -34.42 -35.83 -0.65
CA GLU A 586 -34.60 -34.48 -1.22
C GLU A 586 -34.28 -34.44 -2.73
N LYS A 587 -35.11 -33.71 -3.48
CA LYS A 587 -34.89 -33.47 -4.91
C LYS A 587 -33.87 -32.33 -5.12
N PRO A 588 -32.94 -32.42 -6.08
CA PRO A 588 -31.99 -31.34 -6.36
C PRO A 588 -32.73 -30.05 -6.73
N GLN A 589 -32.51 -28.98 -5.96
CA GLN A 589 -33.36 -27.78 -5.96
C GLN A 589 -33.13 -26.83 -7.16
N ASN A 590 -31.94 -26.85 -7.77
CA ASN A 590 -31.50 -25.81 -8.71
C ASN A 590 -32.07 -26.04 -10.14
N SER A 591 -32.93 -25.13 -10.61
CA SER A 591 -33.44 -25.15 -11.99
C SER A 591 -32.39 -24.69 -13.02
N LEU A 592 -32.70 -24.84 -14.32
CA LEU A 592 -31.88 -24.25 -15.39
C LEU A 592 -31.82 -22.71 -15.30
N VAL A 593 -32.89 -22.07 -14.82
CA VAL A 593 -32.94 -20.60 -14.65
C VAL A 593 -32.01 -20.16 -13.51
N ASP A 594 -31.96 -20.93 -12.41
CA ASP A 594 -31.06 -20.69 -11.29
C ASP A 594 -29.59 -20.70 -11.73
N ARG A 595 -29.19 -21.76 -12.46
CA ARG A 595 -27.83 -21.90 -13.00
C ARG A 595 -27.47 -20.82 -14.03
N ALA A 596 -28.46 -20.33 -14.79
CA ALA A 596 -28.25 -19.22 -15.73
C ALA A 596 -28.06 -17.88 -15.01
N LEU A 597 -28.88 -17.60 -13.98
CA LEU A 597 -28.75 -16.39 -13.15
C LEU A 597 -27.41 -16.33 -12.42
N ASP A 598 -26.91 -17.47 -11.94
CA ASP A 598 -25.63 -17.57 -11.24
C ASP A 598 -24.40 -17.22 -12.13
N LEU A 599 -24.59 -17.14 -13.46
CA LEU A 599 -23.61 -16.63 -14.44
C LEU A 599 -23.97 -15.24 -14.99
N LEU A 600 -25.26 -14.98 -15.27
CA LEU A 600 -25.73 -13.74 -15.88
C LEU A 600 -25.68 -12.53 -14.94
N LEU A 601 -25.92 -12.72 -13.63
CA LEU A 601 -25.85 -11.63 -12.66
C LEU A 601 -24.41 -11.08 -12.48
N PRO A 602 -23.36 -11.92 -12.32
CA PRO A 602 -21.97 -11.49 -12.41
C PRO A 602 -21.60 -10.79 -13.73
N LEU A 603 -22.08 -11.30 -14.87
CA LEU A 603 -21.82 -10.69 -16.18
C LEU A 603 -22.50 -9.32 -16.32
N GLY A 604 -23.72 -9.17 -15.81
CA GLY A 604 -24.40 -7.88 -15.71
C GLY A 604 -23.65 -6.91 -14.79
N LEU A 605 -23.14 -7.40 -13.66
CA LEU A 605 -22.38 -6.59 -12.70
C LEU A 605 -21.08 -6.05 -13.32
N LEU A 606 -20.37 -6.86 -14.12
CA LEU A 606 -19.22 -6.42 -14.93
C LEU A 606 -19.61 -5.27 -15.87
N VAL A 607 -20.70 -5.43 -16.63
CA VAL A 607 -21.22 -4.40 -17.54
C VAL A 607 -21.62 -3.13 -16.79
N LEU A 608 -22.19 -3.26 -15.59
CA LEU A 608 -22.53 -2.12 -14.73
C LEU A 608 -21.29 -1.38 -14.22
N VAL A 609 -20.25 -2.08 -13.73
CA VAL A 609 -19.04 -1.41 -13.21
C VAL A 609 -18.27 -0.70 -14.34
N LEU A 610 -18.12 -1.34 -15.51
CA LEU A 610 -17.51 -0.71 -16.68
C LEU A 610 -18.31 0.50 -17.17
N GLY A 611 -19.64 0.39 -17.18
CA GLY A 611 -20.54 1.51 -17.46
C GLY A 611 -20.40 2.66 -16.48
N LEU A 612 -20.38 2.39 -15.17
CA LEU A 612 -20.14 3.42 -14.15
C LEU A 612 -18.76 4.08 -14.33
N PHE A 613 -17.71 3.30 -14.61
CA PHE A 613 -16.36 3.82 -14.74
C PHE A 613 -16.17 4.75 -15.94
N TRP A 614 -16.63 4.37 -17.13
CA TRP A 614 -16.48 5.21 -18.33
C TRP A 614 -17.63 6.21 -18.55
N GLY A 615 -18.83 5.93 -18.02
CA GLY A 615 -20.01 6.76 -18.19
C GLY A 615 -20.10 7.94 -17.20
N LEU A 616 -19.66 7.79 -15.95
CA LEU A 616 -19.69 8.89 -14.98
C LEU A 616 -18.74 10.08 -15.31
N PRO A 617 -17.57 9.87 -15.95
CA PRO A 617 -16.74 10.96 -16.49
C PRO A 617 -17.21 11.59 -17.81
N SER A 618 -18.36 11.19 -18.38
CA SER A 618 -18.87 11.76 -19.64
C SER A 618 -19.24 13.24 -19.49
N ASP A 619 -19.12 14.05 -20.55
CA ASP A 619 -19.50 15.48 -20.53
C ASP A 619 -21.00 15.64 -20.16
N LEU A 620 -21.82 14.61 -20.44
CA LEU A 620 -23.23 14.52 -20.06
C LEU A 620 -23.49 14.41 -18.54
N LEU A 621 -22.57 13.80 -17.78
CA LEU A 621 -22.77 13.46 -16.37
C LEU A 621 -21.79 14.14 -15.41
N GLU A 622 -20.56 14.48 -15.83
CA GLU A 622 -19.50 15.05 -14.98
C GLU A 622 -20.02 16.22 -14.12
N GLY A 623 -20.57 17.27 -14.76
CA GLY A 623 -21.09 18.45 -14.07
C GLY A 623 -22.24 18.18 -13.09
N ARG A 624 -22.97 17.06 -13.22
CA ARG A 624 -24.01 16.62 -12.28
C ARG A 624 -23.41 15.86 -11.09
N VAL A 625 -22.44 14.98 -11.34
CA VAL A 625 -21.70 14.22 -10.32
C VAL A 625 -20.92 15.20 -9.43
N ASP A 626 -20.17 16.12 -10.04
CA ASP A 626 -19.48 17.23 -9.38
C ASP A 626 -20.40 18.08 -8.52
N GLY A 627 -21.53 18.49 -9.09
CA GLY A 627 -22.54 19.30 -8.39
C GLY A 627 -23.18 18.59 -7.19
N PHE A 628 -23.15 17.25 -7.15
CA PHE A 628 -23.62 16.46 -6.02
C PHE A 628 -22.50 16.20 -4.99
N ALA A 629 -21.29 15.88 -5.44
CA ALA A 629 -20.11 15.71 -4.58
C ALA A 629 -19.85 16.97 -3.72
N LYS A 630 -19.90 18.15 -4.36
CA LYS A 630 -19.76 19.46 -3.70
C LYS A 630 -20.85 19.75 -2.67
N ARG A 631 -22.06 19.18 -2.81
CA ARG A 631 -23.12 19.25 -1.77
C ARG A 631 -22.86 18.32 -0.59
N LEU A 632 -22.19 17.19 -0.82
CA LEU A 632 -21.78 16.23 0.21
C LEU A 632 -20.44 16.60 0.89
N GLN A 633 -19.79 17.69 0.49
CA GLN A 633 -18.45 18.08 0.94
C GLN A 633 -17.38 17.01 0.63
N LEU A 634 -17.55 16.29 -0.48
CA LEU A 634 -16.62 15.30 -0.99
C LEU A 634 -15.92 15.81 -2.25
N GLU A 635 -14.66 15.42 -2.45
CA GLU A 635 -13.98 15.63 -3.72
C GLU A 635 -14.69 14.86 -4.85
N PRO A 636 -14.92 15.44 -6.04
CA PRO A 636 -15.70 14.79 -7.09
C PRO A 636 -15.12 13.45 -7.56
N GLU A 637 -13.80 13.33 -7.60
CA GLU A 637 -13.12 12.07 -7.92
C GLU A 637 -13.34 10.99 -6.86
N GLN A 638 -13.27 11.35 -5.58
CA GLN A 638 -13.57 10.41 -4.49
C GLN A 638 -15.03 9.97 -4.53
N PHE A 639 -15.97 10.90 -4.71
CA PHE A 639 -17.39 10.58 -4.82
C PHE A 639 -17.69 9.67 -6.03
N ARG A 640 -17.06 9.94 -7.18
CA ARG A 640 -17.14 9.10 -8.38
C ARG A 640 -16.58 7.70 -8.13
N ASN A 641 -15.41 7.57 -7.53
CA ASN A 641 -14.81 6.28 -7.16
C ASN A 641 -15.70 5.49 -6.16
N ILE A 642 -16.34 6.17 -5.22
CA ILE A 642 -17.32 5.58 -4.29
C ILE A 642 -18.53 5.00 -5.05
N LEU A 643 -19.03 5.68 -6.07
CA LEU A 643 -20.11 5.16 -6.92
C LEU A 643 -19.66 3.98 -7.79
N ILE A 644 -18.45 4.03 -8.37
CA ILE A 644 -17.94 2.98 -9.28
C ILE A 644 -17.70 1.67 -8.54
N PHE A 645 -17.12 1.69 -7.34
CA PHE A 645 -16.73 0.46 -6.63
C PHE A 645 -17.62 0.13 -5.43
N GLY A 646 -18.12 1.14 -4.71
CA GLY A 646 -18.91 0.95 -3.49
C GLY A 646 -20.32 0.43 -3.75
N LEU A 647 -21.03 1.02 -4.72
CA LEU A 647 -22.38 0.56 -5.09
C LEU A 647 -22.34 -0.88 -5.65
N PRO A 648 -21.48 -1.23 -6.63
CA PRO A 648 -21.31 -2.63 -7.05
C PRO A 648 -20.89 -3.59 -5.94
N ALA A 649 -20.05 -3.18 -4.98
CA ALA A 649 -19.69 -4.03 -3.84
C ALA A 649 -20.91 -4.35 -2.95
N VAL A 650 -21.72 -3.35 -2.61
CA VAL A 650 -22.98 -3.54 -1.85
C VAL A 650 -23.96 -4.44 -2.62
N LEU A 651 -24.07 -4.25 -3.94
CA LEU A 651 -24.91 -5.10 -4.79
C LEU A 651 -24.38 -6.54 -4.86
N CYS A 652 -23.07 -6.75 -4.93
CA CYS A 652 -22.44 -8.07 -4.95
C CYS A 652 -22.66 -8.84 -3.63
N TYR A 653 -22.76 -8.15 -2.49
CA TYR A 653 -23.06 -8.81 -1.22
C TYR A 653 -24.42 -9.53 -1.23
N THR A 654 -25.39 -9.09 -2.04
CA THR A 654 -26.68 -9.77 -2.19
C THR A 654 -26.56 -11.20 -2.76
N PHE A 655 -25.42 -11.55 -3.36
CA PHE A 655 -25.16 -12.87 -3.93
C PHE A 655 -24.62 -13.90 -2.93
N VAL A 656 -24.31 -13.49 -1.69
CA VAL A 656 -23.50 -14.28 -0.72
C VAL A 656 -24.03 -15.69 -0.43
N GLU A 657 -25.34 -15.92 -0.49
CA GLU A 657 -25.97 -17.25 -0.31
C GLU A 657 -25.65 -18.25 -1.42
N ARG A 658 -25.22 -17.77 -2.60
CA ARG A 658 -24.81 -18.61 -3.74
C ARG A 658 -23.34 -18.32 -4.06
N ASN A 659 -22.45 -19.02 -3.37
CA ASN A 659 -20.99 -18.86 -3.46
C ASN A 659 -20.41 -18.78 -4.89
N ILE A 660 -20.91 -19.55 -5.87
CA ILE A 660 -20.53 -19.40 -7.29
C ILE A 660 -20.85 -17.99 -7.79
N ARG A 661 -22.10 -17.53 -7.63
CA ARG A 661 -22.56 -16.19 -8.03
C ARG A 661 -21.80 -15.10 -7.28
N PHE A 662 -21.54 -15.29 -5.99
CA PHE A 662 -20.78 -14.33 -5.17
C PHE A 662 -19.32 -14.20 -5.62
N GLY A 663 -18.60 -15.32 -5.75
CA GLY A 663 -17.20 -15.31 -6.17
C GLY A 663 -17.01 -14.83 -7.61
N LEU A 664 -17.93 -15.16 -8.53
CA LEU A 664 -17.96 -14.59 -9.87
C LEU A 664 -18.28 -13.09 -9.87
N GLY A 665 -19.19 -12.61 -8.99
CA GLY A 665 -19.50 -11.19 -8.83
C GLY A 665 -18.32 -10.38 -8.30
N VAL A 666 -17.60 -10.95 -7.33
CA VAL A 666 -16.30 -10.43 -6.86
C VAL A 666 -15.30 -10.37 -8.02
N GLY A 667 -15.14 -11.46 -8.78
CA GLY A 667 -14.29 -11.50 -9.96
C GLY A 667 -14.68 -10.48 -11.05
N ALA A 668 -15.97 -10.20 -11.22
CA ALA A 668 -16.48 -9.19 -12.15
C ALA A 668 -16.10 -7.76 -11.74
N ILE A 669 -16.18 -7.42 -10.44
CA ILE A 669 -15.73 -6.12 -9.92
C ILE A 669 -14.20 -5.99 -10.07
N MET A 670 -13.45 -7.05 -9.74
CA MET A 670 -11.98 -7.06 -9.90
C MET A 670 -11.56 -6.91 -11.36
N LEU A 671 -12.22 -7.61 -12.28
CA LEU A 671 -11.97 -7.49 -13.72
C LEU A 671 -12.20 -6.07 -14.21
N ALA A 672 -13.34 -5.48 -13.85
CA ALA A 672 -13.67 -4.11 -14.23
C ALA A 672 -12.63 -3.13 -13.67
N ALA A 673 -12.31 -3.21 -12.38
CA ALA A 673 -11.30 -2.37 -11.74
C ALA A 673 -9.92 -2.50 -12.40
N GLY A 674 -9.49 -3.73 -12.74
CA GLY A 674 -8.23 -3.98 -13.42
C GLY A 674 -8.16 -3.38 -14.83
N MET A 675 -9.22 -3.56 -15.64
CA MET A 675 -9.35 -2.90 -16.96
C MET A 675 -9.32 -1.36 -16.81
N SER A 676 -10.12 -0.84 -15.89
CA SER A 676 -10.25 0.60 -15.61
C SER A 676 -8.95 1.27 -15.17
N LEU A 677 -8.19 0.65 -14.26
CA LEU A 677 -6.93 1.21 -13.76
C LEU A 677 -5.82 1.17 -14.82
N ALA A 678 -5.69 0.05 -15.55
CA ALA A 678 -4.75 -0.10 -16.66
C ALA A 678 -4.99 0.88 -17.84
N ILE A 679 -6.10 1.63 -17.79
CA ILE A 679 -6.51 2.67 -18.74
C ILE A 679 -6.37 4.08 -18.16
N ARG A 680 -6.50 4.26 -16.83
CA ARG A 680 -6.46 5.57 -16.16
C ARG A 680 -5.06 6.07 -15.82
N GLU A 681 -4.11 5.18 -15.56
CA GLU A 681 -2.77 5.57 -15.08
C GLU A 681 -1.83 6.16 -16.15
N GLY A 682 -2.20 6.14 -17.43
CA GLY A 682 -1.30 6.57 -18.52
C GLY A 682 -0.03 5.71 -18.61
N CYS A 683 -0.12 4.45 -18.20
CA CYS A 683 0.98 3.50 -18.15
C CYS A 683 1.41 3.12 -19.58
N LEU A 684 2.58 3.62 -20.00
CA LEU A 684 3.20 3.37 -21.32
C LEU A 684 3.89 2.00 -21.40
N TYR A 685 4.28 1.47 -20.24
CA TYR A 685 4.95 0.17 -20.11
C TYR A 685 4.75 -0.40 -18.71
N GLN A 686 4.54 -1.72 -18.61
CA GLN A 686 4.57 -2.40 -17.32
C GLN A 686 5.09 -3.84 -17.45
N ASP A 687 6.06 -4.17 -16.60
CA ASP A 687 6.71 -5.49 -16.55
C ASP A 687 7.03 -5.93 -15.13
N ARG A 688 7.30 -7.23 -14.94
CA ARG A 688 7.57 -7.84 -13.63
C ARG A 688 8.84 -8.66 -13.65
N SER A 689 9.84 -8.21 -12.89
CA SER A 689 11.10 -8.92 -12.70
C SER A 689 11.08 -9.74 -11.40
N PHE A 690 12.22 -10.33 -11.05
CA PHE A 690 12.45 -10.90 -9.71
C PHE A 690 12.52 -9.81 -8.60
N PHE A 691 12.75 -8.55 -8.99
CA PHE A 691 12.91 -7.42 -8.06
C PHE A 691 11.63 -6.61 -7.87
N GLY A 692 10.58 -6.83 -8.68
CA GLY A 692 9.25 -6.27 -8.47
C GLY A 692 8.49 -5.96 -9.75
N VAL A 693 7.60 -4.96 -9.70
CA VAL A 693 6.80 -4.49 -10.84
C VAL A 693 7.27 -3.10 -11.21
N LEU A 694 7.76 -2.95 -12.43
CA LEU A 694 8.28 -1.70 -12.99
C LEU A 694 7.27 -1.14 -14.00
N LYS A 695 6.84 0.11 -13.79
CA LYS A 695 5.99 0.89 -14.69
C LYS A 695 6.76 2.03 -15.33
N VAL A 696 6.48 2.34 -16.59
CA VAL A 696 6.70 3.66 -17.17
C VAL A 696 5.35 4.36 -17.28
N GLU A 697 5.20 5.48 -16.59
CA GLU A 697 3.96 6.28 -16.57
C GLU A 697 4.17 7.60 -17.32
N LEU A 698 3.20 7.98 -18.17
CA LEU A 698 3.12 9.32 -18.76
C LEU A 698 2.58 10.31 -17.73
N GLY A 699 3.47 10.83 -16.89
CA GLY A 699 3.16 11.92 -15.98
C GLY A 699 3.05 13.27 -16.69
N ARG A 700 2.51 14.25 -15.97
CA ARG A 700 2.63 15.67 -16.32
C ARG A 700 3.41 16.38 -15.21
N SER A 701 4.33 17.27 -15.58
CA SER A 701 5.09 18.09 -14.64
C SER A 701 4.60 19.54 -14.70
N PHE A 702 4.57 20.20 -13.55
CA PHE A 702 4.11 21.58 -13.45
C PHE A 702 5.25 22.57 -13.73
N TYR A 703 4.91 23.67 -14.39
CA TYR A 703 5.76 24.84 -14.56
C TYR A 703 4.93 26.07 -14.13
N PRO A 704 5.24 26.71 -12.99
CA PRO A 704 4.40 27.77 -12.41
C PRO A 704 4.68 29.13 -13.09
N GLU A 705 4.19 29.30 -14.31
CA GLU A 705 4.59 30.43 -15.18
C GLU A 705 4.08 31.82 -14.72
N ASP A 706 2.96 31.90 -14.00
CA ASP A 706 2.59 33.10 -13.21
C ASP A 706 1.87 32.68 -11.92
N ARG A 707 2.19 33.35 -10.81
CA ARG A 707 1.56 33.14 -9.49
C ARG A 707 0.30 34.00 -9.27
N ARG A 708 -0.20 34.73 -10.28
CA ARG A 708 -1.34 35.66 -10.13
C ARG A 708 -2.64 35.27 -10.86
N SER A 709 -2.65 34.17 -11.61
CA SER A 709 -3.80 33.77 -12.44
C SER A 709 -4.25 32.32 -12.16
N PHE A 710 -5.55 32.13 -11.92
CA PHE A 710 -6.20 30.81 -11.87
C PHE A 710 -6.50 30.28 -13.29
N PRO A 711 -6.70 28.96 -13.52
CA PRO A 711 -6.48 27.81 -12.64
C PRO A 711 -5.34 26.88 -13.15
N ILE A 712 -5.07 25.80 -12.42
CA ILE A 712 -3.97 24.87 -12.70
C ILE A 712 -4.22 24.05 -13.99
N GLN A 713 -3.35 24.21 -14.99
CA GLN A 713 -3.14 23.23 -16.06
C GLN A 713 -1.64 22.90 -16.15
N ALA A 714 -1.31 21.61 -16.27
CA ALA A 714 0.09 21.17 -16.41
C ALA A 714 0.54 21.30 -17.88
N ARG A 715 1.74 21.84 -18.11
CA ARG A 715 2.23 22.20 -19.45
C ARG A 715 3.17 21.19 -20.12
N TYR A 716 3.91 20.41 -19.34
CA TYR A 716 4.96 19.53 -19.86
C TYR A 716 4.72 18.07 -19.50
N PHE A 717 5.05 17.17 -20.43
CA PHE A 717 4.91 15.73 -20.27
C PHE A 717 6.22 15.12 -19.79
N VAL A 718 6.12 14.16 -18.87
CA VAL A 718 7.28 13.44 -18.33
C VAL A 718 7.04 11.95 -18.32
N ASN A 719 7.96 11.19 -18.92
CA ASN A 719 8.03 9.75 -18.61
C ASN A 719 8.56 9.61 -17.18
N ARG A 720 7.95 8.72 -16.39
CA ARG A 720 8.32 8.42 -15.01
C ARG A 720 8.55 6.92 -14.85
N LEU A 721 9.72 6.51 -14.37
CA LEU A 721 9.98 5.10 -14.02
C LEU A 721 9.57 4.88 -12.56
N VAL A 722 8.56 4.05 -12.34
CA VAL A 722 7.90 3.86 -11.04
C VAL A 722 7.93 2.39 -10.64
N HIS A 723 8.15 2.15 -9.35
CA HIS A 723 8.09 0.84 -8.72
C HIS A 723 7.46 0.99 -7.33
N GLY A 724 6.25 0.43 -7.16
CA GLY A 724 5.46 0.59 -5.95
C GLY A 724 5.26 2.07 -5.59
N THR A 725 5.65 2.45 -4.37
CA THR A 725 5.57 3.84 -3.86
C THR A 725 6.60 4.81 -4.45
N THR A 726 7.55 4.36 -5.28
CA THR A 726 8.81 5.09 -5.54
C THR A 726 9.10 5.36 -7.01
N LEU A 727 9.80 6.48 -7.23
CA LEU A 727 10.22 7.01 -8.51
C LEU A 727 11.72 6.75 -8.72
N HIS A 728 12.09 5.89 -9.67
CA HIS A 728 13.48 5.62 -10.09
C HIS A 728 14.07 6.72 -10.99
N GLY A 729 13.25 7.71 -11.35
CA GLY A 729 13.62 8.87 -12.16
C GLY A 729 12.49 9.29 -13.10
N LYS A 730 12.70 10.42 -13.79
CA LYS A 730 11.77 10.96 -14.79
C LYS A 730 12.53 11.74 -15.87
N GLN A 731 11.93 11.94 -17.03
CA GLN A 731 12.52 12.73 -18.11
C GLN A 731 11.42 13.50 -18.84
N PHE A 732 11.68 14.77 -19.16
CA PHE A 732 10.82 15.59 -20.02
C PHE A 732 10.84 15.06 -21.45
N LEU A 733 9.71 15.16 -22.14
CA LEU A 733 9.58 14.70 -23.54
C LEU A 733 9.87 15.82 -24.55
N GLU A 734 9.83 17.07 -24.10
CA GLU A 734 10.15 18.26 -24.87
C GLU A 734 11.67 18.34 -25.09
N ASP A 735 12.13 18.48 -26.34
CA ASP A 735 13.54 18.35 -26.70
C ASP A 735 14.47 19.28 -25.91
N ASP A 736 14.04 20.52 -25.71
CA ASP A 736 14.74 21.58 -24.96
C ASP A 736 15.01 21.17 -23.49
N LEU A 737 14.08 20.39 -22.90
CA LEU A 737 14.12 19.97 -21.51
C LEU A 737 14.59 18.51 -21.34
N ARG A 738 14.66 17.71 -22.41
CA ARG A 738 14.93 16.26 -22.31
C ARG A 738 16.29 15.94 -21.69
N ASN A 739 17.28 16.82 -21.81
CA ASN A 739 18.61 16.65 -21.20
C ASN A 739 18.71 17.18 -19.76
N LEU A 740 17.67 17.81 -19.21
CA LEU A 740 17.67 18.35 -17.85
C LEU A 740 17.68 17.18 -16.83
N PRO A 741 18.67 17.12 -15.92
CA PRO A 741 18.67 16.10 -14.86
C PRO A 741 17.56 16.40 -13.83
N THR A 742 16.79 15.37 -13.46
CA THR A 742 15.54 15.49 -12.68
C THR A 742 15.57 14.70 -11.37
N SER A 743 14.47 14.77 -10.60
CA SER A 743 14.27 14.08 -9.32
C SER A 743 15.39 14.42 -8.33
N TYR A 744 15.88 13.44 -7.57
CA TYR A 744 16.99 13.57 -6.63
C TYR A 744 18.37 13.76 -7.31
N TYR A 745 18.45 13.60 -8.64
CA TYR A 745 19.64 13.92 -9.44
C TYR A 745 19.67 15.39 -9.92
N HIS A 746 18.67 16.22 -9.56
CA HIS A 746 18.48 17.56 -10.13
C HIS A 746 19.68 18.49 -9.94
N ALA A 747 19.85 19.44 -10.88
CA ALA A 747 21.00 20.33 -10.95
C ALA A 747 21.24 21.17 -9.67
N THR A 748 20.20 21.51 -8.92
CA THR A 748 20.33 22.27 -7.66
C THR A 748 20.58 21.40 -6.42
N GLY A 749 20.49 20.07 -6.52
CA GLY A 749 20.66 19.15 -5.41
C GLY A 749 22.08 18.58 -5.25
N PRO A 750 22.31 17.68 -4.27
CA PRO A 750 23.64 17.19 -3.88
C PRO A 750 24.44 16.57 -5.03
N VAL A 751 23.80 15.74 -5.86
CA VAL A 751 24.42 15.14 -7.05
C VAL A 751 24.84 16.21 -8.06
N GLY A 752 23.98 17.19 -8.34
CA GLY A 752 24.27 18.27 -9.28
C GLY A 752 25.42 19.17 -8.83
N MET A 753 25.56 19.41 -7.52
CA MET A 753 26.73 20.09 -6.95
C MET A 753 28.01 19.29 -7.16
N VAL A 754 28.02 18.01 -6.77
CA VAL A 754 29.20 17.15 -6.84
C VAL A 754 29.64 16.90 -8.29
N MET A 755 28.70 16.64 -9.22
CA MET A 755 29.03 16.45 -10.64
C MET A 755 29.61 17.70 -11.28
N ARG A 756 29.05 18.89 -11.02
CA ARG A 756 29.64 20.15 -11.51
C ARG A 756 31.06 20.35 -10.99
N GLY A 757 31.29 20.11 -9.70
CA GLY A 757 32.62 20.22 -9.12
C GLY A 757 33.61 19.22 -9.72
N TYR A 758 33.23 17.95 -9.79
CA TYR A 758 34.06 16.88 -10.33
C TYR A 758 34.49 17.20 -11.77
N ASN A 759 33.55 17.56 -12.64
CA ASN A 759 33.86 17.93 -14.02
C ASN A 759 34.76 19.17 -14.09
N ARG A 760 34.48 20.22 -13.32
CA ARG A 760 35.27 21.48 -13.31
C ARG A 760 36.72 21.28 -12.88
N PHE A 761 36.98 20.43 -11.88
CA PHE A 761 38.36 20.13 -11.45
C PHE A 761 39.07 19.22 -12.45
N ASN A 762 38.40 18.17 -12.92
CA ASN A 762 38.97 17.21 -13.88
C ASN A 762 39.29 17.83 -15.25
N GLU A 763 38.46 18.75 -15.73
CA GLU A 763 38.72 19.55 -16.93
C GLU A 763 40.00 20.40 -16.79
N LYS A 764 40.16 21.07 -15.63
CA LYS A 764 41.33 21.89 -15.32
C LYS A 764 42.62 21.07 -15.22
N GLU A 765 42.55 19.90 -14.58
CA GLU A 765 43.68 18.96 -14.45
C GLU A 765 43.91 18.10 -15.72
N LYS A 766 43.01 18.19 -16.72
CA LYS A 766 42.96 17.35 -17.93
C LYS A 766 42.95 15.83 -17.67
N ARG A 767 42.50 15.41 -16.49
CA ARG A 767 42.37 14.02 -16.05
C ARG A 767 40.89 13.72 -15.90
N TRP A 768 40.39 12.68 -16.58
CA TRP A 768 38.98 12.28 -16.50
C TRP A 768 38.89 10.85 -15.94
N PRO A 769 38.95 10.65 -14.61
CA PRO A 769 38.78 9.33 -14.04
C PRO A 769 37.36 8.82 -14.28
N GLY A 770 37.22 7.51 -14.45
CA GLY A 770 35.92 6.89 -14.67
C GLY A 770 34.95 7.15 -13.52
N ILE A 771 33.67 7.16 -13.84
CA ILE A 771 32.56 7.20 -12.89
C ILE A 771 31.86 5.83 -12.91
N ALA A 772 31.59 5.25 -11.75
CA ALA A 772 30.68 4.12 -11.59
C ALA A 772 29.32 4.60 -11.07
N VAL A 773 28.23 3.98 -11.53
CA VAL A 773 26.89 4.19 -10.99
C VAL A 773 26.24 2.83 -10.73
N ILE A 774 26.02 2.53 -9.45
CA ILE A 774 25.31 1.32 -8.99
C ILE A 774 23.83 1.69 -8.89
N GLY A 775 23.03 1.13 -9.79
CA GLY A 775 21.67 1.55 -10.13
C GLY A 775 21.63 2.35 -11.44
N LEU A 776 20.94 1.84 -12.46
CA LEU A 776 20.73 2.54 -13.73
C LEU A 776 19.54 3.51 -13.62
N GLY A 777 18.42 3.06 -13.06
CA GLY A 777 17.17 3.84 -12.99
C GLY A 777 16.76 4.33 -14.39
N THR A 778 16.54 5.64 -14.55
CA THR A 778 16.31 6.27 -15.86
C THR A 778 17.58 6.70 -16.60
N GLY A 779 18.78 6.41 -16.05
CA GLY A 779 20.07 6.82 -16.62
C GLY A 779 20.43 8.30 -16.43
N THR A 780 19.74 9.02 -15.53
CA THR A 780 19.82 10.49 -15.39
C THR A 780 21.22 11.02 -15.09
N VAL A 781 22.08 10.27 -14.40
CA VAL A 781 23.48 10.68 -14.14
C VAL A 781 24.26 10.93 -15.44
N ALA A 782 23.92 10.25 -16.54
CA ALA A 782 24.53 10.46 -17.85
C ALA A 782 24.27 11.87 -18.44
N ALA A 783 23.29 12.62 -17.94
CA ALA A 783 23.10 14.03 -18.27
C ALA A 783 24.33 14.89 -17.93
N TYR A 784 25.06 14.53 -16.87
CA TYR A 784 26.27 15.24 -16.41
C TYR A 784 27.56 14.79 -17.11
N ALA A 785 27.52 13.79 -17.98
CA ALA A 785 28.72 13.23 -18.58
C ALA A 785 29.15 14.02 -19.84
N ASN A 786 30.40 14.51 -19.80
CA ASN A 786 31.10 15.26 -20.83
C ASN A 786 31.80 14.31 -21.83
N ALA A 787 32.03 14.80 -23.05
CA ALA A 787 32.76 14.08 -24.10
C ALA A 787 34.11 13.53 -23.60
N GLY A 788 34.37 12.24 -23.85
CA GLY A 788 35.60 11.57 -23.43
C GLY A 788 35.61 11.03 -21.99
N GLN A 789 34.59 11.29 -21.16
CA GLN A 789 34.44 10.59 -19.88
C GLN A 789 34.00 9.13 -20.07
N ARG A 790 34.40 8.26 -19.14
CA ARG A 790 33.87 6.89 -18.97
C ARG A 790 32.85 6.86 -17.84
N LEU A 791 31.69 6.25 -18.10
CA LEU A 791 30.58 6.12 -17.15
C LEU A 791 30.06 4.68 -17.18
N ASP A 792 30.36 3.88 -16.15
CA ASP A 792 29.94 2.48 -16.08
C ASP A 792 28.71 2.33 -15.17
N TYR A 793 27.60 1.87 -15.75
CA TYR A 793 26.41 1.48 -14.98
C TYR A 793 26.49 0.03 -14.53
N TYR A 794 26.10 -0.23 -13.29
CA TYR A 794 25.89 -1.56 -12.73
C TYR A 794 24.42 -1.67 -12.31
N ASP A 795 23.66 -2.59 -12.89
CA ASP A 795 22.27 -2.85 -12.46
C ASP A 795 22.00 -4.36 -12.42
N ILE A 796 21.16 -4.79 -11.49
CA ILE A 796 20.81 -6.19 -11.27
C ILE A 796 19.56 -6.61 -12.05
N ASP A 797 18.76 -5.64 -12.54
CA ASP A 797 17.48 -5.90 -13.20
C ASP A 797 17.52 -5.63 -14.72
N GLN A 798 17.40 -6.70 -15.50
CA GLN A 798 17.29 -6.67 -16.95
C GLN A 798 16.11 -5.78 -17.43
N VAL A 799 15.03 -5.67 -16.66
CA VAL A 799 13.86 -4.84 -17.04
C VAL A 799 14.22 -3.35 -17.02
N VAL A 800 15.03 -2.90 -16.05
CA VAL A 800 15.52 -1.51 -15.99
C VAL A 800 16.46 -1.23 -17.18
N VAL A 801 17.32 -2.19 -17.52
CA VAL A 801 18.18 -2.13 -18.72
C VAL A 801 17.37 -2.04 -20.01
N ASP A 802 16.29 -2.81 -20.15
CA ASP A 802 15.48 -2.81 -21.37
C ASP A 802 14.61 -1.55 -21.55
N ILE A 803 14.19 -0.94 -20.43
CA ILE A 803 13.48 0.36 -20.40
C ILE A 803 14.43 1.53 -20.73
N SER A 804 15.62 1.57 -20.11
CA SER A 804 16.46 2.78 -20.04
C SER A 804 17.74 2.74 -20.89
N TYR A 805 18.12 1.60 -21.47
CA TYR A 805 19.40 1.45 -22.19
C TYR A 805 19.29 0.73 -23.55
N ASN A 806 18.50 -0.34 -23.66
CA ASN A 806 18.43 -1.18 -24.86
C ASN A 806 17.45 -0.66 -25.93
N GLN A 807 16.32 -1.36 -26.13
CA GLN A 807 15.49 -1.27 -27.34
C GLN A 807 14.21 -0.45 -27.14
N ARG A 808 13.70 -0.34 -25.91
CA ARG A 808 12.38 0.28 -25.65
C ARG A 808 12.46 1.78 -25.33
N ARG A 809 13.65 2.24 -24.87
CA ARG A 809 14.10 3.65 -24.78
C ARG A 809 13.01 4.66 -24.39
N TYR A 810 12.32 4.40 -23.29
CA TYR A 810 11.43 5.38 -22.68
C TYR A 810 12.22 6.56 -22.06
N PHE A 811 13.54 6.43 -21.93
CA PHE A 811 14.48 7.44 -21.47
C PHE A 811 15.67 7.51 -22.42
N THR A 812 16.14 8.72 -22.74
CA THR A 812 17.22 8.95 -23.72
C THR A 812 18.56 9.36 -23.09
N PHE A 813 18.64 9.61 -21.78
CA PHE A 813 19.85 10.16 -21.13
C PHE A 813 21.15 9.41 -21.49
N CYS A 814 21.12 8.07 -21.48
CA CYS A 814 22.27 7.24 -21.87
C CYS A 814 22.56 7.24 -23.38
N GLU A 815 21.56 7.43 -24.23
CA GLU A 815 21.75 7.56 -25.67
C GLU A 815 22.35 8.94 -26.03
N ASP A 816 21.81 10.00 -25.44
CA ASP A 816 22.24 11.36 -25.72
C ASP A 816 23.64 11.64 -25.16
N ALA A 817 24.02 11.00 -24.05
CA ALA A 817 25.39 10.97 -23.57
C ALA A 817 26.35 10.20 -24.50
N LYS A 818 25.94 9.06 -25.07
CA LYS A 818 26.72 8.37 -26.12
C LYS A 818 26.89 9.26 -27.36
N LYS A 819 25.86 10.00 -27.78
CA LYS A 819 25.93 11.00 -28.86
C LYS A 819 26.86 12.18 -28.53
N ARG A 820 26.97 12.59 -27.25
CA ARG A 820 27.98 13.54 -26.75
C ARG A 820 29.41 12.97 -26.74
N GLY A 821 29.62 11.68 -27.01
CA GLY A 821 30.94 11.04 -27.00
C GLY A 821 31.41 10.53 -25.64
N VAL A 822 30.49 10.11 -24.77
CA VAL A 822 30.78 9.44 -23.49
C VAL A 822 30.92 7.92 -23.72
N ASP A 823 31.98 7.28 -23.20
CA ASP A 823 32.07 5.81 -23.17
C ASP A 823 31.20 5.27 -22.03
N ILE A 824 29.97 4.87 -22.36
CA ILE A 824 29.03 4.31 -21.38
C ILE A 824 29.11 2.78 -21.35
N GLY A 825 29.67 2.25 -20.26
CA GLY A 825 29.58 0.84 -19.90
C GLY A 825 28.24 0.49 -19.26
N LEU A 826 27.87 -0.79 -19.38
CA LEU A 826 26.78 -1.39 -18.62
C LEU A 826 27.22 -2.81 -18.21
N ILE A 827 27.02 -3.13 -16.93
CA ILE A 827 27.33 -4.41 -16.32
C ILE A 827 26.06 -4.93 -15.63
N LEU A 828 25.57 -6.10 -16.06
CA LEU A 828 24.39 -6.73 -15.48
C LEU A 828 24.79 -7.62 -14.29
N GLY A 829 24.11 -7.49 -13.15
CA GLY A 829 24.28 -8.34 -11.97
C GLY A 829 24.44 -7.59 -10.65
N ASP A 830 24.66 -8.33 -9.55
CA ASP A 830 24.90 -7.74 -8.24
C ASP A 830 26.21 -6.94 -8.23
N ALA A 831 26.07 -5.63 -8.04
CA ALA A 831 27.17 -4.68 -8.11
C ALA A 831 28.35 -5.01 -7.19
N ARG A 832 28.16 -5.73 -6.07
CA ARG A 832 29.29 -6.15 -5.21
C ARG A 832 30.09 -7.25 -5.88
N LEU A 833 29.40 -8.26 -6.41
CA LEU A 833 30.03 -9.40 -7.09
C LEU A 833 30.71 -8.97 -8.38
N THR A 834 30.11 -8.04 -9.14
CA THR A 834 30.69 -7.54 -10.40
C THR A 834 31.76 -6.46 -10.17
N CYS A 835 31.66 -5.62 -9.13
CA CYS A 835 32.74 -4.68 -8.79
C CYS A 835 33.96 -5.37 -8.17
N ASP A 836 33.83 -6.46 -7.40
CA ASP A 836 34.96 -6.97 -6.61
C ASP A 836 36.12 -7.47 -7.51
N PRO A 837 37.34 -6.87 -7.43
CA PRO A 837 38.49 -7.30 -8.22
C PRO A 837 39.07 -8.65 -7.78
N SER A 838 38.68 -9.20 -6.63
CA SER A 838 39.08 -10.53 -6.19
C SER A 838 38.33 -11.65 -6.93
N ASN A 839 37.09 -11.39 -7.37
CA ASN A 839 36.19 -12.37 -7.99
C ASN A 839 36.88 -13.07 -9.19
N PRO A 840 37.01 -14.42 -9.18
CA PRO A 840 37.63 -15.17 -10.27
C PRO A 840 37.02 -14.93 -11.66
N LEU A 841 35.70 -14.67 -11.74
CA LEU A 841 35.02 -14.41 -13.01
C LEU A 841 35.49 -13.10 -13.67
N ASN A 842 35.77 -12.07 -12.86
CA ASN A 842 36.28 -10.78 -13.32
C ASN A 842 37.73 -10.85 -13.84
N LYS A 843 38.43 -11.99 -13.64
CA LYS A 843 39.82 -12.21 -14.09
C LYS A 843 39.91 -12.95 -15.43
N GLN A 844 38.76 -13.31 -16.03
CA GLN A 844 38.68 -14.04 -17.32
C GLN A 844 38.14 -13.18 -18.46
N ALA A 845 37.99 -11.86 -18.26
CA ALA A 845 37.49 -10.93 -19.27
C ALA A 845 38.50 -10.76 -20.42
N ASP A 846 37.98 -10.79 -21.67
CA ASP A 846 38.77 -10.68 -22.89
C ASP A 846 38.99 -9.21 -23.29
N PRO A 847 40.25 -8.72 -23.36
CA PRO A 847 40.54 -7.33 -23.72
C PRO A 847 40.11 -6.91 -25.13
N GLU A 848 40.02 -7.84 -26.09
CA GLU A 848 39.74 -7.51 -27.50
C GLU A 848 38.24 -7.43 -27.81
N LYS A 849 37.38 -8.07 -27.00
CA LYS A 849 35.90 -8.02 -27.13
C LYS A 849 35.29 -6.69 -26.65
N ARG A 850 36.06 -5.60 -26.68
CA ARG A 850 35.76 -4.31 -26.06
C ARG A 850 34.62 -3.56 -26.78
N GLY A 851 33.40 -3.73 -26.29
CA GLY A 851 32.26 -2.87 -26.64
C GLY A 851 31.47 -3.27 -27.89
N LEU A 852 31.57 -4.53 -28.34
CA LEU A 852 30.72 -5.08 -29.41
C LEU A 852 29.55 -5.89 -28.83
N PRO A 853 28.34 -5.30 -28.63
CA PRO A 853 27.14 -6.09 -28.80
C PRO A 853 27.10 -6.53 -30.27
N ARG A 854 26.94 -7.83 -30.54
CA ARG A 854 26.69 -8.34 -31.90
C ARG A 854 25.27 -8.03 -32.37
N LEU A 855 24.94 -6.74 -32.43
CA LEU A 855 23.88 -6.26 -33.30
C LEU A 855 24.30 -6.62 -34.73
N ARG A 856 23.60 -7.59 -35.34
CA ARG A 856 23.60 -7.69 -36.81
C ARG A 856 23.12 -6.34 -37.37
N PRO A 857 23.60 -5.90 -38.54
CA PRO A 857 23.09 -4.70 -39.19
C PRO A 857 21.56 -4.77 -39.22
N MET A 858 20.93 -3.77 -38.61
CA MET A 858 19.48 -3.74 -38.50
C MET A 858 18.93 -3.51 -39.90
N GLU A 859 18.34 -4.56 -40.49
CA GLU A 859 17.62 -4.41 -41.75
C GLU A 859 16.55 -3.33 -41.57
N ARG A 860 16.38 -2.53 -42.62
CA ARG A 860 15.69 -1.24 -42.58
C ARG A 860 14.35 -1.36 -41.86
N TRP A 861 14.12 -0.52 -40.85
CA TRP A 861 12.93 -0.57 -40.01
C TRP A 861 11.69 -0.21 -40.85
N ASP A 862 10.98 -1.24 -41.35
CA ASP A 862 9.69 -1.08 -42.02
C ASP A 862 8.61 -0.74 -40.97
N GLU A 863 8.20 0.51 -40.91
CA GLU A 863 7.23 1.02 -39.92
C GLU A 863 5.84 0.34 -40.01
N GLU A 864 5.52 -0.30 -41.14
CA GLU A 864 4.22 -0.95 -41.39
C GLU A 864 4.07 -2.38 -40.83
N LYS A 865 5.13 -3.03 -40.31
CA LYS A 865 5.11 -4.48 -39.97
C LYS A 865 5.17 -4.79 -38.47
N SER A 866 4.06 -4.52 -37.79
CA SER A 866 3.89 -4.71 -36.34
C SER A 866 3.56 -6.16 -35.89
N GLU A 867 4.43 -7.14 -36.18
CA GLU A 867 4.29 -8.51 -35.64
C GLU A 867 5.31 -8.86 -34.53
N TYR A 868 4.87 -8.71 -33.27
CA TYR A 868 5.54 -9.23 -32.07
C TYR A 868 5.59 -10.78 -32.05
N ARG A 869 6.49 -11.42 -32.82
CA ARG A 869 6.55 -12.90 -32.89
C ARG A 869 7.90 -13.60 -32.76
N ASN A 870 9.02 -12.88 -32.66
CA ASN A 870 10.28 -13.47 -32.19
C ASN A 870 11.03 -12.46 -31.31
N PRO A 871 11.56 -12.86 -30.14
CA PRO A 871 12.56 -12.06 -29.45
C PRO A 871 13.83 -12.00 -30.32
N PRO A 872 14.47 -10.84 -30.49
CA PRO A 872 15.80 -10.79 -31.09
C PRO A 872 16.80 -11.55 -30.18
N PRO A 873 17.88 -12.13 -30.75
CA PRO A 873 18.89 -12.82 -29.95
C PRO A 873 19.50 -11.87 -28.91
N GLN A 874 19.73 -12.39 -27.71
CA GLN A 874 20.22 -11.60 -26.58
C GLN A 874 21.60 -10.98 -26.88
N PRO A 875 21.89 -9.76 -26.38
CA PRO A 875 23.24 -9.23 -26.36
C PRO A 875 24.14 -10.10 -25.46
N GLU A 876 25.35 -10.45 -25.92
CA GLU A 876 26.35 -11.09 -25.05
C GLU A 876 26.90 -10.02 -24.06
N TYR A 877 26.55 -10.12 -22.78
CA TYR A 877 26.92 -9.13 -21.75
C TYR A 877 28.32 -9.37 -21.16
N GLY A 878 29.37 -9.00 -21.91
CA GLY A 878 30.77 -9.11 -21.44
C GLY A 878 31.20 -7.97 -20.50
N PRO A 879 31.82 -8.24 -19.33
CA PRO A 879 32.32 -7.20 -18.44
C PRO A 879 33.53 -6.46 -19.04
N LYS A 880 33.42 -5.12 -19.15
CA LYS A 880 34.46 -4.21 -19.69
C LYS A 880 35.65 -3.95 -18.74
N LEU A 881 35.74 -4.64 -17.60
CA LEU A 881 36.54 -4.22 -16.44
C LEU A 881 37.78 -5.09 -16.21
N MET A 882 38.94 -4.44 -16.20
CA MET A 882 40.18 -5.05 -15.70
C MET A 882 40.12 -5.18 -14.17
N ALA A 883 40.91 -6.09 -13.59
CA ALA A 883 41.01 -6.24 -12.14
C ALA A 883 41.51 -4.96 -11.45
N ASP A 884 42.36 -4.18 -12.13
CA ASP A 884 43.02 -2.98 -11.59
C ASP A 884 42.29 -1.66 -11.89
N ASP A 885 41.21 -1.69 -12.68
CA ASP A 885 40.41 -0.49 -13.02
C ASP A 885 39.89 0.20 -11.74
N LYS A 886 40.05 1.53 -11.67
CA LYS A 886 39.59 2.37 -10.57
C LYS A 886 38.74 3.54 -11.06
N TYR A 887 37.88 4.02 -10.17
CA TYR A 887 36.95 5.13 -10.39
C TYR A 887 37.31 6.32 -9.49
N GLY A 888 37.22 7.53 -10.04
CA GLY A 888 37.29 8.77 -9.26
C GLY A 888 35.97 9.09 -8.56
N MET A 889 34.86 8.50 -9.02
CA MET A 889 33.56 8.62 -8.37
C MET A 889 32.75 7.33 -8.46
N ILE A 890 32.09 6.94 -7.35
CA ILE A 890 31.17 5.80 -7.30
C ILE A 890 29.84 6.27 -6.71
N PHE A 891 28.78 6.28 -7.52
CA PHE A 891 27.41 6.46 -7.03
C PHE A 891 26.82 5.11 -6.60
N ALA A 892 26.08 5.10 -5.48
CA ALA A 892 25.30 3.97 -5.00
C ALA A 892 23.85 4.40 -4.78
N ASP A 893 23.00 4.09 -5.76
CA ASP A 893 21.58 4.46 -5.83
C ASP A 893 20.73 3.35 -6.50
N ALA A 894 20.87 2.11 -6.02
CA ALA A 894 20.12 0.94 -6.49
C ALA A 894 18.89 0.64 -5.61
N PHE A 895 18.17 1.67 -5.14
CA PHE A 895 17.08 1.53 -4.17
C PHE A 895 15.78 1.10 -4.84
N SER A 896 15.40 -0.17 -4.67
CA SER A 896 14.13 -0.73 -5.12
C SER A 896 13.00 -0.31 -4.17
N SER A 897 12.49 0.91 -4.38
CA SER A 897 11.54 1.57 -3.49
C SER A 897 12.10 1.90 -2.09
N ASP A 898 11.23 2.09 -1.10
CA ASP A 898 11.61 2.24 0.31
C ASP A 898 12.34 0.97 0.85
N ALA A 899 12.42 -0.12 0.06
CA ALA A 899 13.18 -1.33 0.33
C ALA A 899 14.68 -1.08 0.14
N ILE A 900 15.36 -0.70 1.22
CA ILE A 900 16.79 -0.44 1.22
C ILE A 900 17.57 -1.73 0.89
N PRO A 901 18.46 -1.73 -0.12
CA PRO A 901 19.31 -2.86 -0.45
C PRO A 901 20.46 -2.96 0.57
N VAL A 902 20.16 -3.35 1.82
CA VAL A 902 21.10 -3.34 2.96
C VAL A 902 22.44 -4.01 2.65
N HIS A 903 22.43 -5.05 1.81
CA HIS A 903 23.62 -5.75 1.31
C HIS A 903 24.65 -4.81 0.63
N LEU A 904 24.21 -3.76 -0.08
CA LEU A 904 25.04 -2.72 -0.70
C LEU A 904 25.58 -1.67 0.31
N ILE A 905 25.03 -1.66 1.53
CA ILE A 905 25.36 -0.75 2.64
C ILE A 905 25.97 -1.56 3.79
N THR A 906 26.85 -2.50 3.46
CA THR A 906 27.60 -3.35 4.40
C THR A 906 29.06 -2.91 4.51
N ARG A 907 29.75 -3.37 5.57
CA ARG A 907 31.21 -3.25 5.70
C ARG A 907 31.90 -3.84 4.45
N GLU A 908 31.43 -5.00 4.01
CA GLU A 908 31.95 -5.75 2.86
C GLU A 908 31.76 -4.97 1.55
N ALA A 909 30.57 -4.40 1.32
CA ALA A 909 30.31 -3.55 0.16
C ALA A 909 31.19 -2.30 0.15
N MET A 910 31.34 -1.61 1.29
CA MET A 910 32.21 -0.44 1.39
C MET A 910 33.69 -0.81 1.16
N MET A 911 34.15 -1.99 1.61
CA MET A 911 35.49 -2.50 1.27
C MET A 911 35.67 -2.82 -0.23
N ILE A 912 34.61 -3.21 -0.94
CA ILE A 912 34.65 -3.39 -2.41
C ILE A 912 34.76 -2.02 -3.10
N TYR A 913 33.91 -1.06 -2.71
CA TYR A 913 33.91 0.28 -3.30
C TYR A 913 35.26 0.99 -3.03
N LEU A 914 35.80 0.93 -1.81
CA LEU A 914 37.11 1.51 -1.49
C LEU A 914 38.25 0.88 -2.29
N ARG A 915 38.24 -0.45 -2.52
CA ARG A 915 39.23 -1.11 -3.39
C ARG A 915 39.14 -0.60 -4.84
N ARG A 916 37.93 -0.33 -5.36
CA ARG A 916 37.70 0.25 -6.68
C ARG A 916 37.84 1.78 -6.77
N LEU A 917 37.92 2.48 -5.64
CA LEU A 917 38.06 3.94 -5.61
C LEU A 917 39.53 4.36 -5.79
N GLU A 918 39.77 5.47 -6.48
CA GLU A 918 41.06 6.17 -6.46
C GLU A 918 41.38 6.72 -5.06
N LYS A 919 42.64 7.14 -4.82
CA LYS A 919 43.06 7.67 -3.51
C LYS A 919 42.37 9.00 -3.17
N ASP A 920 42.10 9.77 -4.21
CA ASP A 920 41.43 11.06 -4.25
C ASP A 920 39.95 10.97 -4.64
N GLY A 921 39.42 9.76 -4.91
CA GLY A 921 38.03 9.55 -5.32
C GLY A 921 37.01 9.65 -4.18
N ILE A 922 35.72 9.74 -4.57
CA ILE A 922 34.57 9.89 -3.65
C ILE A 922 33.49 8.85 -3.95
N ILE A 923 32.91 8.26 -2.90
CA ILE A 923 31.68 7.45 -2.99
C ILE A 923 30.49 8.34 -2.58
N LEU A 924 29.41 8.33 -3.35
CA LEU A 924 28.14 8.98 -3.01
C LEU A 924 27.07 7.90 -2.82
N VAL A 925 26.58 7.74 -1.60
CA VAL A 925 25.49 6.81 -1.27
C VAL A 925 24.19 7.59 -1.09
N HIS A 926 23.16 7.27 -1.86
CA HIS A 926 21.81 7.81 -1.64
C HIS A 926 21.24 7.21 -0.34
N ILE A 927 20.59 8.02 0.50
CA ILE A 927 20.00 7.56 1.77
C ILE A 927 18.56 8.04 2.01
N SER A 928 17.91 8.61 0.99
CA SER A 928 16.52 9.06 1.08
C SER A 928 15.57 7.89 1.35
N ASN A 929 14.93 7.85 2.52
CA ASN A 929 13.96 6.83 2.88
C ASN A 929 12.84 7.41 3.76
N ARG A 930 11.63 6.84 3.70
CA ARG A 930 10.48 7.31 4.51
C ARG A 930 10.40 6.72 5.92
N TYR A 931 11.14 5.65 6.21
CA TYR A 931 10.93 4.81 7.40
C TYR A 931 12.21 4.54 8.21
N LEU A 932 13.40 4.70 7.63
CA LEU A 932 14.69 4.39 8.26
C LEU A 932 15.70 5.52 8.07
N ASP A 933 16.31 5.98 9.16
CA ASP A 933 17.52 6.79 9.10
C ASP A 933 18.75 5.90 8.87
N LEU A 934 19.40 6.07 7.71
CA LEU A 934 20.61 5.35 7.32
C LEU A 934 21.91 6.11 7.62
N GLN A 935 21.86 7.39 7.98
CA GLN A 935 23.06 8.19 8.24
C GLN A 935 23.92 7.58 9.37
N PRO A 936 23.36 7.14 10.52
CA PRO A 936 24.14 6.47 11.56
C PRO A 936 24.76 5.14 11.12
N VAL A 937 24.08 4.39 10.24
CA VAL A 937 24.55 3.09 9.76
C VAL A 937 25.83 3.26 8.94
N LEU A 938 25.82 4.20 7.99
CA LEU A 938 27.00 4.53 7.18
C LEU A 938 28.12 5.16 8.03
N ALA A 939 27.80 6.06 8.96
CA ALA A 939 28.79 6.68 9.84
C ALA A 939 29.50 5.64 10.72
N ASN A 940 28.78 4.64 11.24
CA ASN A 940 29.35 3.54 12.02
C ASN A 940 30.24 2.63 11.15
N ILE A 941 29.82 2.28 9.93
CA ILE A 941 30.64 1.48 8.99
C ILE A 941 31.93 2.23 8.60
N VAL A 942 31.84 3.54 8.36
CA VAL A 942 33.02 4.38 8.06
C VAL A 942 33.95 4.50 9.26
N THR A 943 33.42 4.58 10.48
CA THR A 943 34.22 4.61 11.71
C THR A 943 34.94 3.28 11.93
N ASP A 944 34.25 2.15 11.82
CA ASP A 944 34.89 0.83 11.91
C ASP A 944 35.96 0.64 10.82
N LEU A 945 35.70 1.04 9.57
CA LEU A 945 36.70 0.91 8.51
C LEU A 945 37.93 1.80 8.73
N ARG A 946 37.75 2.98 9.34
CA ARG A 946 38.85 3.86 9.76
C ARG A 946 39.73 3.21 10.84
N GLU A 947 39.11 2.57 11.84
CA GLU A 947 39.79 1.99 12.99
C GLU A 947 40.37 0.58 12.72
N ASN A 948 39.62 -0.27 12.01
CA ASN A 948 39.95 -1.69 11.80
C ASN A 948 40.47 -2.00 10.39
N GLY A 949 40.49 -1.04 9.47
CA GLY A 949 41.02 -1.16 8.11
C GLY A 949 40.18 -2.00 7.14
N VAL A 950 40.57 -1.93 5.86
CA VAL A 950 40.10 -2.82 4.79
C VAL A 950 40.79 -4.17 4.96
N ARG A 951 40.02 -5.26 4.87
CA ARG A 951 40.50 -6.62 5.15
C ARG A 951 40.25 -7.60 4.01
N ASP A 952 41.09 -8.63 3.92
CA ASP A 952 40.91 -9.75 2.99
C ASP A 952 39.89 -10.79 3.53
N GLU A 953 39.58 -11.79 2.70
CA GLU A 953 38.68 -12.90 3.04
C GLU A 953 39.16 -13.76 4.24
N LYS A 954 40.42 -13.59 4.68
CA LYS A 954 41.04 -14.30 5.80
C LYS A 954 41.14 -13.40 7.06
N GLY A 955 40.66 -12.16 7.00
CA GLY A 955 40.66 -11.19 8.10
C GLY A 955 41.95 -10.37 8.25
N ASN A 956 42.94 -10.54 7.37
CA ASN A 956 44.17 -9.75 7.36
C ASN A 956 43.89 -8.32 6.88
N VAL A 957 44.53 -7.31 7.48
CA VAL A 957 44.45 -5.93 6.98
C VAL A 957 45.27 -5.81 5.69
N ILE A 958 44.66 -5.26 4.64
CA ILE A 958 45.27 -5.03 3.31
C ILE A 958 45.37 -3.55 2.94
N GLU A 959 44.55 -2.67 3.52
CA GLU A 959 44.68 -1.22 3.40
C GLU A 959 44.22 -0.54 4.71
N GLU A 960 45.08 0.27 5.31
CA GLU A 960 44.71 1.18 6.41
C GLU A 960 44.11 2.46 5.82
N VAL A 961 42.97 2.92 6.36
CA VAL A 961 42.26 4.11 5.87
C VAL A 961 41.96 5.12 6.99
N PRO A 962 42.97 5.59 7.76
CA PRO A 962 42.78 6.44 8.94
C PRO A 962 42.13 7.80 8.65
N ASN A 963 42.19 8.26 7.40
CA ASN A 963 41.59 9.52 6.94
C ASN A 963 40.17 9.34 6.34
N LEU A 964 39.58 8.14 6.41
CA LEU A 964 38.26 7.87 5.85
C LEU A 964 37.18 8.67 6.60
N VAL A 965 36.44 9.53 5.89
CA VAL A 965 35.36 10.35 6.45
C VAL A 965 34.06 10.21 5.65
N SER A 966 32.94 10.48 6.33
CA SER A 966 31.59 10.54 5.77
C SER A 966 30.97 11.91 6.05
N TYR A 967 30.34 12.53 5.06
CA TYR A 967 29.65 13.81 5.15
C TYR A 967 28.21 13.67 4.63
N HIS A 968 27.23 14.11 5.41
CA HIS A 968 25.82 14.09 5.02
C HIS A 968 25.45 15.37 4.24
N MET A 969 24.72 15.20 3.14
CA MET A 969 24.21 16.25 2.27
C MET A 969 22.68 16.09 2.17
N SER A 970 21.92 17.07 2.65
CA SER A 970 20.45 17.09 2.60
C SER A 970 19.94 18.22 1.69
N ASP A 971 18.85 17.95 0.99
CA ASP A 971 18.14 18.90 0.14
C ASP A 971 16.64 18.62 0.19
N ASP A 972 15.95 19.26 1.13
CA ASP A 972 14.52 19.12 1.40
C ASP A 972 13.62 19.96 0.47
N ASP A 973 14.20 20.70 -0.48
CA ASP A 973 13.49 21.60 -1.37
C ASP A 973 12.99 20.90 -2.66
N GLU A 974 11.73 21.11 -3.02
CA GLU A 974 11.11 20.61 -4.27
C GLU A 974 10.58 21.75 -5.18
N ILE A 975 10.98 23.01 -4.97
CA ILE A 975 10.44 24.18 -5.69
C ILE A 975 10.78 24.18 -7.19
N ALA A 976 11.94 23.63 -7.59
CA ALA A 976 12.39 23.68 -9.00
C ALA A 976 11.66 22.66 -9.90
N PRO A 977 11.34 22.99 -11.17
CA PRO A 977 10.64 22.10 -12.08
C PRO A 977 11.32 20.73 -12.23
N GLY A 978 10.58 19.66 -11.97
CA GLY A 978 11.11 18.30 -12.05
C GLY A 978 12.11 17.91 -10.96
N LYS A 979 12.38 18.74 -9.94
CA LYS A 979 13.16 18.33 -8.75
C LYS A 979 12.41 17.27 -7.92
N SER A 980 13.11 16.62 -7.01
CA SER A 980 12.58 15.91 -5.84
C SER A 980 13.62 15.96 -4.71
N ARG A 981 13.17 15.98 -3.46
CA ARG A 981 14.04 16.10 -2.27
C ARG A 981 14.97 14.88 -2.12
N SER A 982 16.14 15.07 -1.51
CA SER A 982 17.09 13.97 -1.31
C SER A 982 18.09 14.14 -0.18
N HIS A 983 18.57 13.01 0.34
CA HIS A 983 19.62 12.89 1.34
C HIS A 983 20.70 11.94 0.83
N TRP A 984 21.97 12.34 0.93
CA TRP A 984 23.12 11.62 0.41
C TRP A 984 24.28 11.62 1.42
N VAL A 985 25.11 10.58 1.40
CA VAL A 985 26.36 10.54 2.17
C VAL A 985 27.55 10.45 1.21
N ALA A 986 28.40 11.47 1.25
CA ALA A 986 29.69 11.49 0.57
C ALA A 986 30.77 10.86 1.46
N ILE A 987 31.52 9.89 0.93
CA ILE A 987 32.58 9.17 1.64
C ILE A 987 33.90 9.34 0.86
N THR A 988 34.97 9.73 1.54
CA THR A 988 36.28 10.05 0.93
C THR A 988 37.45 9.66 1.85
N ARG A 989 38.63 9.45 1.26
CA ARG A 989 39.92 9.33 1.99
C ARG A 989 40.60 10.70 2.23
N ASP A 990 40.12 11.77 1.60
CA ASP A 990 40.62 13.15 1.78
C ASP A 990 39.45 14.13 1.93
N VAL A 991 39.33 14.74 3.13
CA VAL A 991 38.36 15.79 3.47
C VAL A 991 38.42 16.95 2.45
N LYS A 992 39.61 17.30 1.98
CA LYS A 992 39.83 18.44 1.07
C LYS A 992 39.12 18.27 -0.26
N ASN A 993 38.79 17.05 -0.67
CA ASN A 993 38.03 16.82 -1.90
C ASN A 993 36.55 17.16 -1.72
N ILE A 994 35.98 16.97 -0.52
CA ILE A 994 34.65 17.50 -0.18
C ILE A 994 34.72 19.04 -0.13
N GLU A 995 35.72 19.61 0.55
CA GLU A 995 35.90 21.08 0.61
C GLU A 995 36.01 21.71 -0.79
N ARG A 996 36.82 21.12 -1.68
CA ARG A 996 36.98 21.55 -3.08
C ARG A 996 35.65 21.52 -3.83
N LEU A 997 34.87 20.44 -3.73
CA LEU A 997 33.57 20.33 -4.39
C LEU A 997 32.54 21.33 -3.85
N LEU A 998 32.54 21.59 -2.54
CA LEU A 998 31.66 22.57 -1.90
C LEU A 998 32.06 24.03 -2.18
N GLN A 999 33.31 24.29 -2.61
CA GLN A 999 33.77 25.62 -3.03
C GLN A 999 33.26 26.06 -4.42
N VAL A 1000 32.50 25.21 -5.14
CA VAL A 1000 31.88 25.61 -6.40
C VAL A 1000 30.64 26.47 -6.14
N PRO A 1001 30.57 27.73 -6.63
CA PRO A 1001 29.36 28.52 -6.52
C PRO A 1001 28.20 27.81 -7.22
N MET A 1002 27.04 27.67 -6.56
CA MET A 1002 25.85 27.01 -7.14
C MET A 1002 25.23 27.75 -8.35
N TRP A 1003 25.87 28.83 -8.80
CA TRP A 1003 25.33 29.86 -9.69
C TRP A 1003 26.32 30.26 -10.80
N GLN A 1004 27.02 29.28 -11.38
CA GLN A 1004 27.65 29.43 -12.70
C GLN A 1004 27.08 28.34 -13.62
N ALA A 1005 25.95 28.67 -14.24
CA ALA A 1005 25.35 27.94 -15.35
C ALA A 1005 25.63 28.70 -16.65
N ASP A 1006 25.57 28.01 -17.79
CA ASP A 1006 25.71 28.60 -19.12
C ASP A 1006 24.56 29.59 -19.43
N GLU A 1007 24.71 30.54 -20.34
CA GLU A 1007 23.66 31.55 -20.63
C GLU A 1007 22.35 30.89 -21.07
N ALA A 1008 22.41 29.84 -21.90
CA ALA A 1008 21.25 29.04 -22.29
C ALA A 1008 20.60 28.27 -21.12
N GLN A 1009 21.37 27.93 -20.08
CA GLN A 1009 20.82 27.35 -18.84
C GLN A 1009 20.27 28.42 -17.90
N LEU A 1010 20.82 29.64 -17.92
CA LEU A 1010 20.36 30.78 -17.14
C LEU A 1010 19.00 31.31 -17.64
N GLU A 1011 18.68 31.22 -18.93
CA GLU A 1011 17.33 31.50 -19.42
C GLU A 1011 16.29 30.53 -18.84
N CYS A 1012 16.61 29.23 -18.73
CA CYS A 1012 15.73 28.24 -18.08
C CYS A 1012 15.69 28.40 -16.55
N LEU A 1013 16.81 28.72 -15.90
CA LEU A 1013 16.90 28.85 -14.43
C LEU A 1013 16.41 30.21 -13.90
N GLY A 1014 16.37 31.26 -14.74
CA GLY A 1014 15.93 32.60 -14.37
C GLY A 1014 14.48 32.68 -13.88
N ALA A 1015 13.64 31.70 -14.24
CA ALA A 1015 12.27 31.58 -13.77
C ALA A 1015 12.13 30.97 -12.35
N ALA A 1016 13.18 30.38 -11.77
CA ALA A 1016 13.02 29.34 -10.74
C ALA A 1016 13.46 29.73 -9.30
N LEU A 1017 14.10 30.87 -9.07
CA LEU A 1017 14.98 31.02 -7.88
C LEU A 1017 14.75 32.28 -7.01
N TRP A 1018 14.06 32.11 -5.88
CA TRP A 1018 14.28 32.88 -4.63
C TRP A 1018 13.89 31.99 -3.42
N PRO A 1019 14.58 32.06 -2.26
CA PRO A 1019 14.85 30.86 -1.45
C PRO A 1019 13.78 30.46 -0.42
N SER A 1020 13.97 29.24 0.10
CA SER A 1020 13.19 28.57 1.16
C SER A 1020 13.49 29.11 2.57
N THR A 1021 12.91 28.49 3.60
CA THR A 1021 12.66 29.12 4.92
C THR A 1021 13.46 28.56 6.10
N ASP A 1022 14.53 27.79 5.88
CA ASP A 1022 15.29 27.18 6.98
C ASP A 1022 16.44 28.08 7.50
N PRO A 1023 16.50 28.40 8.80
CA PRO A 1023 17.55 29.25 9.37
C PRO A 1023 18.91 28.56 9.54
N ALA A 1024 19.00 27.23 9.62
CA ALA A 1024 20.26 26.52 9.88
C ALA A 1024 21.25 26.65 8.71
N MET A 1025 20.76 26.52 7.47
CA MET A 1025 21.54 26.72 6.24
C MET A 1025 22.05 28.16 6.06
N THR A 1026 21.50 29.13 6.79
CA THR A 1026 21.94 30.53 6.70
C THR A 1026 23.35 30.74 7.29
N ALA A 1027 23.77 29.94 8.29
CA ALA A 1027 25.07 30.10 8.94
C ALA A 1027 26.26 29.89 7.99
N ALA A 1028 26.21 28.86 7.13
CA ALA A 1028 27.24 28.60 6.12
C ALA A 1028 27.29 29.67 5.01
N SER A 1029 26.20 30.44 4.83
CA SER A 1029 26.08 31.46 3.77
C SER A 1029 26.83 32.77 4.10
N GLY A 1030 27.33 32.94 5.32
CA GLY A 1030 27.96 34.19 5.78
C GLY A 1030 29.18 34.63 4.95
N LEU A 1031 29.99 33.68 4.47
CA LEU A 1031 31.18 34.00 3.65
C LEU A 1031 30.80 34.50 2.25
N ALA A 1032 29.70 33.99 1.67
CA ALA A 1032 29.18 34.44 0.39
C ALA A 1032 28.55 35.85 0.48
N LEU A 1033 27.93 36.19 1.61
CA LEU A 1033 27.39 37.52 1.88
C LEU A 1033 28.49 38.59 1.94
N ALA A 1034 29.67 38.29 2.48
CA ALA A 1034 30.81 39.21 2.48
C ALA A 1034 31.25 39.60 1.06
N CYS A 1035 31.26 38.66 0.12
CA CYS A 1035 31.55 38.94 -1.29
C CYS A 1035 30.42 39.74 -1.98
N ARG A 1036 29.15 39.57 -1.54
CA ARG A 1036 27.99 40.21 -2.16
C ARG A 1036 27.94 41.73 -1.94
N GLY A 1037 28.39 42.22 -0.78
CA GLY A 1037 28.37 43.65 -0.47
C GLY A 1037 29.15 44.54 -1.45
N ILE A 1038 30.18 44.00 -2.10
CA ILE A 1038 30.93 44.69 -3.16
C ILE A 1038 30.08 44.84 -4.44
N SER A 1039 29.33 43.78 -4.80
CA SER A 1039 28.42 43.79 -5.96
C SER A 1039 27.21 44.68 -5.74
N ASP A 1040 26.58 44.62 -4.56
CA ASP A 1040 25.38 45.39 -4.24
C ASP A 1040 25.66 46.90 -4.23
N THR A 1041 26.90 47.32 -3.94
CA THR A 1041 27.34 48.73 -4.00
C THR A 1041 27.40 49.24 -5.45
N VAL A 1042 27.80 48.39 -6.41
CA VAL A 1042 27.78 48.74 -7.85
C VAL A 1042 26.35 48.76 -8.37
N ALA A 1043 25.54 47.76 -8.00
CA ALA A 1043 24.13 47.68 -8.40
C ALA A 1043 23.29 48.85 -7.88
N ARG A 1044 23.50 49.31 -6.64
CA ARG A 1044 22.80 50.47 -6.07
C ARG A 1044 22.96 51.73 -6.93
N LYS A 1045 24.19 51.98 -7.42
CA LYS A 1045 24.50 53.18 -8.20
C LYS A 1045 23.88 53.18 -9.60
N ALA A 1046 23.49 52.01 -10.13
CA ALA A 1046 22.71 51.91 -11.37
C ALA A 1046 21.19 52.04 -11.12
N PHE A 1047 20.70 51.84 -9.89
CA PHE A 1047 19.29 51.91 -9.52
C PHE A 1047 18.82 53.31 -9.08
N GLU A 1048 19.72 54.28 -8.92
CA GLU A 1048 19.38 55.67 -8.57
C GLU A 1048 18.98 56.52 -9.80
N ASP A 1049 19.39 56.14 -11.02
CA ASP A 1049 19.05 56.87 -12.26
C ASP A 1049 17.67 56.51 -12.85
N GLU A 1050 17.12 55.31 -12.61
CA GLU A 1050 15.78 54.92 -13.09
C GLU A 1050 14.70 55.06 -12.01
N ASN A 1051 13.95 56.17 -12.07
CA ASN A 1051 12.99 56.61 -11.07
C ASN A 1051 11.68 55.76 -11.03
N ARG A 1052 11.76 54.52 -10.54
CA ARG A 1052 10.65 53.55 -10.44
C ARG A 1052 10.49 52.97 -9.03
N THR A 1053 9.51 53.47 -8.29
CA THR A 1053 9.18 52.97 -6.94
C THR A 1053 8.44 51.62 -6.97
N GLY A 1054 9.03 50.57 -6.38
CA GLY A 1054 8.42 49.25 -6.21
C GLY A 1054 8.83 48.58 -4.89
N PRO A 1055 7.90 48.04 -4.06
CA PRO A 1055 8.22 47.62 -2.69
C PRO A 1055 8.58 46.13 -2.56
N TYR A 1056 9.85 45.83 -2.28
CA TYR A 1056 10.30 44.51 -1.85
C TYR A 1056 11.30 44.58 -0.68
N VAL A 1057 10.80 44.39 0.54
CA VAL A 1057 11.62 44.12 1.73
C VAL A 1057 11.50 42.63 2.07
N ALA A 1058 12.62 41.92 2.08
CA ALA A 1058 12.67 40.50 2.46
C ALA A 1058 12.51 40.33 3.99
N ARG A 1059 11.99 39.17 4.42
CA ARG A 1059 11.50 38.97 5.80
C ARG A 1059 12.60 38.70 6.82
N SER A 1060 13.08 39.75 7.49
CA SER A 1060 13.57 39.64 8.87
C SER A 1060 12.41 39.37 9.84
N LYS A 1061 12.64 38.65 10.95
CA LYS A 1061 11.71 38.57 12.10
C LYS A 1061 11.82 39.80 13.02
N TRP A 1062 11.93 40.99 12.41
CA TRP A 1062 12.01 42.30 13.04
C TRP A 1062 11.37 43.31 12.08
N VAL A 1063 10.58 44.24 12.60
CA VAL A 1063 9.81 45.21 11.81
C VAL A 1063 10.22 46.63 12.23
N PRO A 1064 10.52 47.55 11.30
CA PRO A 1064 10.86 48.94 11.63
C PRO A 1064 9.74 49.61 12.42
N ILE A 1065 10.10 50.38 13.45
CA ILE A 1065 9.13 51.02 14.36
C ILE A 1065 8.16 51.96 13.61
N ASP A 1066 8.63 52.61 12.55
CA ASP A 1066 7.83 53.45 11.66
C ASP A 1066 6.65 52.69 11.04
N THR A 1067 6.79 51.38 10.79
CA THR A 1067 5.72 50.55 10.22
C THR A 1067 4.55 50.37 11.20
N LEU A 1068 4.82 50.40 12.51
CA LEU A 1068 3.78 50.41 13.55
C LEU A 1068 3.09 51.78 13.60
N HIS A 1069 3.87 52.86 13.55
CA HIS A 1069 3.36 54.23 13.53
C HIS A 1069 2.46 54.48 12.30
N ASP A 1070 2.87 53.98 11.12
CA ASP A 1070 2.15 54.12 9.86
C ASP A 1070 0.85 53.29 9.82
N ILE A 1071 0.80 52.16 10.53
CA ILE A 1071 -0.43 51.36 10.73
C ILE A 1071 -1.40 52.08 11.68
N ASP A 1072 -0.90 52.63 12.79
CA ASP A 1072 -1.73 53.27 13.80
C ASP A 1072 -2.33 54.59 13.29
N ALA A 1073 -1.54 55.42 12.59
CA ALA A 1073 -2.04 56.64 11.95
C ALA A 1073 -3.12 56.38 10.89
N ARG A 1074 -2.97 55.29 10.10
CA ARG A 1074 -4.00 54.86 9.13
C ARG A 1074 -5.25 54.31 9.81
N ASN A 1075 -5.11 53.58 10.91
CA ASN A 1075 -6.25 53.08 11.69
C ASN A 1075 -7.05 54.24 12.29
N GLU A 1076 -6.39 55.25 12.88
CA GLU A 1076 -7.07 56.42 13.43
C GLU A 1076 -7.82 57.24 12.35
N ALA A 1077 -7.24 57.37 11.15
CA ALA A 1077 -7.89 58.02 10.02
C ALA A 1077 -9.13 57.23 9.54
N ASP A 1078 -9.01 55.90 9.42
CA ASP A 1078 -10.11 55.02 9.01
C ASP A 1078 -11.26 55.01 10.02
N GLN A 1079 -10.95 55.03 11.33
CA GLN A 1079 -11.96 55.11 12.40
C GLN A 1079 -12.74 56.42 12.33
N LYS A 1080 -12.08 57.55 12.07
CA LYS A 1080 -12.73 58.86 11.86
C LYS A 1080 -13.60 58.90 10.60
N GLU A 1081 -13.16 58.28 9.50
CA GLU A 1081 -14.01 58.15 8.30
C GLU A 1081 -15.24 57.25 8.57
N LEU A 1082 -15.04 56.14 9.30
CA LEU A 1082 -16.10 55.21 9.68
C LEU A 1082 -17.15 55.85 10.58
N GLU A 1083 -16.75 56.63 11.59
CA GLU A 1083 -17.67 57.33 12.49
C GLU A 1083 -18.54 58.33 11.69
N LYS A 1084 -17.91 59.16 10.85
CA LYS A 1084 -18.61 60.10 9.98
C LYS A 1084 -19.62 59.41 9.06
N LEU A 1085 -19.19 58.38 8.31
CA LEU A 1085 -20.07 57.66 7.38
C LEU A 1085 -21.19 56.89 8.09
N THR A 1086 -20.98 56.47 9.34
CA THR A 1086 -22.03 55.86 10.14
C THR A 1086 -23.10 56.90 10.52
N LYS A 1087 -22.67 58.09 10.96
CA LYS A 1087 -23.55 59.22 11.29
C LYS A 1087 -24.35 59.73 10.10
N ASP A 1088 -23.76 59.73 8.90
CA ASP A 1088 -24.45 60.08 7.65
C ASP A 1088 -25.48 59.00 7.21
N LEU A 1089 -25.26 57.73 7.59
CA LEU A 1089 -26.08 56.57 7.18
C LEU A 1089 -27.32 56.34 8.07
N GLU A 1090 -27.26 56.66 9.36
CA GLU A 1090 -28.39 56.51 10.30
C GLU A 1090 -29.68 57.24 9.87
N PRO A 1091 -29.68 58.54 9.51
CA PRO A 1091 -30.91 59.22 9.10
C PRO A 1091 -31.49 58.67 7.78
N ILE A 1092 -30.67 58.09 6.91
CA ILE A 1092 -31.11 57.40 5.69
C ILE A 1092 -31.82 56.09 6.05
N ARG A 1093 -31.24 55.30 6.98
CA ARG A 1093 -31.85 54.06 7.48
C ARG A 1093 -33.20 54.33 8.17
N ALA A 1094 -33.28 55.38 8.98
CA ALA A 1094 -34.53 55.78 9.66
C ALA A 1094 -35.63 56.12 8.65
N LYS A 1095 -35.34 56.97 7.64
CA LYS A 1095 -36.31 57.34 6.60
C LYS A 1095 -36.75 56.15 5.73
N LEU A 1096 -35.84 55.24 5.41
CA LEU A 1096 -36.19 54.02 4.68
C LEU A 1096 -37.13 53.14 5.50
N ALA A 1097 -36.81 52.88 6.78
CA ALA A 1097 -37.62 52.05 7.66
C ALA A 1097 -39.03 52.63 7.89
N ASP A 1098 -39.16 53.95 8.01
CA ASP A 1098 -40.46 54.62 8.12
C ASP A 1098 -41.25 54.57 6.80
N THR A 1099 -40.58 54.74 5.66
CA THR A 1099 -41.21 54.56 4.33
C THR A 1099 -41.71 53.12 4.14
N GLU A 1100 -40.94 52.12 4.57
CA GLU A 1100 -41.35 50.70 4.52
C GLU A 1100 -42.51 50.39 5.49
N ARG A 1101 -42.54 51.05 6.66
CA ARG A 1101 -43.65 50.95 7.62
C ARG A 1101 -44.94 51.54 7.05
N LEU A 1102 -44.87 52.70 6.40
CA LEU A 1102 -46.00 53.36 5.75
C LEU A 1102 -46.52 52.52 4.56
N LEU A 1103 -45.62 52.01 3.71
CA LEU A 1103 -45.98 51.14 2.59
C LEU A 1103 -46.71 49.87 3.08
N LYS A 1104 -46.17 49.22 4.12
CA LYS A 1104 -46.78 48.02 4.73
C LYS A 1104 -48.12 48.29 5.43
N ALA A 1105 -48.35 49.51 5.91
CA ALA A 1105 -49.66 49.91 6.42
C ALA A 1105 -50.65 50.09 5.27
N LEU A 1106 -50.26 50.81 4.21
CA LEU A 1106 -51.10 51.07 3.03
C LEU A 1106 -51.45 49.78 2.28
N ASP A 1107 -50.51 48.83 2.13
CA ASP A 1107 -50.75 47.52 1.49
C ASP A 1107 -51.92 46.75 2.10
N LYS A 1108 -52.11 46.87 3.42
CA LYS A 1108 -53.17 46.18 4.16
C LYS A 1108 -54.57 46.63 3.74
N ASP A 1109 -54.73 47.91 3.42
CA ASP A 1109 -56.00 48.51 3.03
C ASP A 1109 -56.15 48.57 1.49
N TYR A 1110 -55.02 48.60 0.77
CA TYR A 1110 -54.95 48.62 -0.70
C TYR A 1110 -55.46 47.34 -1.36
N GLU A 1111 -54.99 46.15 -0.96
CA GLU A 1111 -55.41 44.91 -1.64
C GLU A 1111 -56.92 44.59 -1.46
N PRO A 1112 -57.56 44.84 -0.30
CA PRO A 1112 -59.03 44.80 -0.19
C PRO A 1112 -59.73 45.79 -1.14
N LEU A 1113 -59.28 47.05 -1.21
CA LEU A 1113 -59.85 48.08 -2.10
C LEU A 1113 -59.70 47.70 -3.58
N LYS A 1114 -58.57 47.11 -3.96
CA LYS A 1114 -58.31 46.60 -5.30
C LYS A 1114 -59.28 45.50 -5.68
N LEU A 1115 -59.40 44.47 -4.83
CA LEU A 1115 -60.31 43.34 -5.05
C LEU A 1115 -61.77 43.79 -5.10
N GLU A 1116 -62.18 44.75 -4.27
CA GLU A 1116 -63.55 45.29 -4.33
C GLU A 1116 -63.79 46.15 -5.58
N ASN A 1117 -62.78 46.91 -6.04
CA ASN A 1117 -62.86 47.63 -7.32
C ASN A 1117 -62.99 46.65 -8.49
N GLU A 1118 -62.07 45.68 -8.63
CA GLU A 1118 -62.10 44.65 -9.68
C GLU A 1118 -63.44 43.88 -9.71
N ALA A 1119 -63.96 43.51 -8.53
CA ALA A 1119 -65.28 42.87 -8.42
C ALA A 1119 -66.43 43.81 -8.84
N ALA A 1120 -66.36 45.10 -8.53
CA ALA A 1120 -67.34 46.08 -8.95
C ALA A 1120 -67.31 46.34 -10.47
N GLU A 1121 -66.13 46.46 -11.09
CA GLU A 1121 -65.99 46.63 -12.54
C GLU A 1121 -66.59 45.42 -13.28
N LYS A 1122 -66.24 44.20 -12.85
CA LYS A 1122 -66.73 42.96 -13.45
C LYS A 1122 -68.24 42.76 -13.26
N ASN A 1123 -68.80 43.20 -12.14
CA ASN A 1123 -70.25 43.16 -11.91
C ASN A 1123 -71.00 44.14 -12.84
N VAL A 1124 -70.47 45.37 -12.99
CA VAL A 1124 -71.01 46.37 -13.95
C VAL A 1124 -70.92 45.86 -15.38
N GLU A 1125 -69.80 45.24 -15.79
CA GLU A 1125 -69.65 44.63 -17.12
C GLU A 1125 -70.66 43.49 -17.34
N SER A 1126 -70.75 42.55 -16.41
CA SER A 1126 -71.67 41.40 -16.50
C SER A 1126 -73.13 41.85 -16.60
N LEU A 1127 -73.56 42.83 -15.79
CA LEU A 1127 -74.91 43.38 -15.84
C LEU A 1127 -75.17 44.20 -17.12
N THR A 1128 -74.15 44.90 -17.64
CA THR A 1128 -74.22 45.63 -18.92
C THR A 1128 -74.40 44.67 -20.10
N ASN A 1129 -73.76 43.50 -20.08
CA ASN A 1129 -73.93 42.50 -21.12
C ASN A 1129 -75.29 41.78 -21.02
N LEU A 1130 -75.72 41.37 -19.82
CA LEU A 1130 -77.07 40.84 -19.59
C LEU A 1130 -78.19 41.81 -20.02
N MET A 1131 -77.97 43.13 -19.90
CA MET A 1131 -78.91 44.15 -20.36
C MET A 1131 -79.05 44.23 -21.88
N LYS A 1132 -78.01 43.87 -22.65
CA LYS A 1132 -78.10 43.77 -24.12
C LYS A 1132 -78.98 42.58 -24.50
N ASP A 1133 -78.71 41.42 -23.92
CA ASP A 1133 -79.21 40.13 -24.41
C ASP A 1133 -80.54 39.67 -23.79
N GLY A 1134 -80.95 40.23 -22.65
CA GLY A 1134 -82.17 39.84 -21.93
C GLY A 1134 -83.49 40.08 -22.67
N ARG A 1135 -84.57 39.38 -22.27
CA ARG A 1135 -85.93 39.61 -22.78
C ARG A 1135 -86.59 40.80 -22.08
N ALA A 1136 -87.60 41.39 -22.72
CA ALA A 1136 -88.14 42.71 -22.34
C ALA A 1136 -88.61 42.84 -20.87
N GLY A 1137 -89.13 41.77 -20.26
CA GLY A 1137 -89.54 41.78 -18.85
C GLY A 1137 -88.38 41.92 -17.86
N ASP A 1138 -87.26 41.22 -18.12
CA ASP A 1138 -86.12 41.16 -17.21
C ASP A 1138 -85.30 42.47 -17.19
N LYS A 1139 -85.33 43.23 -18.31
CA LYS A 1139 -84.53 44.45 -18.47
C LYS A 1139 -84.81 45.52 -17.40
N ALA A 1140 -86.02 45.57 -16.84
CA ALA A 1140 -86.38 46.53 -15.79
C ALA A 1140 -85.77 46.20 -14.41
N GLU A 1141 -85.44 44.94 -14.13
CA GLU A 1141 -84.71 44.55 -12.92
C GLU A 1141 -83.20 44.63 -13.12
N ILE A 1142 -82.70 44.15 -14.27
CA ILE A 1142 -81.29 44.29 -14.67
C ILE A 1142 -80.89 45.77 -14.72
N GLY A 1143 -81.80 46.66 -15.17
CA GLY A 1143 -81.65 48.12 -15.11
C GLY A 1143 -81.33 48.65 -13.72
N ARG A 1144 -82.16 48.33 -12.73
CA ARG A 1144 -81.96 48.77 -11.34
C ARG A 1144 -80.65 48.22 -10.75
N LYS A 1145 -80.36 46.93 -10.98
CA LYS A 1145 -79.11 46.29 -10.52
C LYS A 1145 -77.87 46.90 -11.17
N LEU A 1146 -77.93 47.29 -12.45
CA LEU A 1146 -76.82 47.95 -13.12
C LEU A 1146 -76.56 49.37 -12.56
N GLU A 1147 -77.61 50.17 -12.33
CA GLU A 1147 -77.42 51.51 -11.74
C GLU A 1147 -76.91 51.44 -10.29
N GLU A 1148 -77.33 50.44 -9.51
CA GLU A 1148 -76.80 50.18 -8.17
C GLU A 1148 -75.31 49.78 -8.22
N ALA A 1149 -74.93 48.89 -9.15
CA ALA A 1149 -73.53 48.50 -9.37
C ALA A 1149 -72.67 49.69 -9.86
N LYS A 1150 -73.19 50.51 -10.80
CA LYS A 1150 -72.56 51.75 -11.26
C LYS A 1150 -72.34 52.75 -10.13
N ARG A 1151 -73.31 52.89 -9.22
CA ARG A 1151 -73.16 53.76 -8.04
C ARG A 1151 -72.07 53.25 -7.10
N LYS A 1152 -71.95 51.93 -6.91
CA LYS A 1152 -70.93 51.33 -6.04
C LYS A 1152 -69.51 51.52 -6.60
N ILE A 1153 -69.29 51.28 -7.91
CA ILE A 1153 -67.97 51.55 -8.53
C ILE A 1153 -67.63 53.04 -8.50
N ALA A 1154 -68.60 53.95 -8.70
CA ALA A 1154 -68.37 55.39 -8.63
C ALA A 1154 -67.90 55.86 -7.24
N GLU A 1155 -68.23 55.12 -6.17
CA GLU A 1155 -67.74 55.42 -4.81
C GLU A 1155 -66.37 54.78 -4.49
N ILE A 1156 -66.09 53.59 -5.04
CA ILE A 1156 -64.83 52.86 -4.78
C ILE A 1156 -63.68 53.37 -5.63
N LYS A 1157 -63.91 53.60 -6.93
CA LYS A 1157 -62.85 53.89 -7.91
C LYS A 1157 -61.97 55.11 -7.55
N PRO A 1158 -62.52 56.24 -7.03
CA PRO A 1158 -61.69 57.36 -6.57
C PRO A 1158 -60.82 57.01 -5.34
N LYS A 1159 -61.31 56.16 -4.43
CA LYS A 1159 -60.57 55.72 -3.24
C LYS A 1159 -59.39 54.81 -3.66
N PHE A 1160 -59.64 53.90 -4.60
CA PHE A 1160 -58.62 53.01 -5.16
C PHE A 1160 -57.55 53.76 -5.97
N GLN A 1161 -57.93 54.76 -6.77
CA GLN A 1161 -56.97 55.62 -7.49
C GLN A 1161 -56.05 56.36 -6.51
N LYS A 1162 -56.60 57.05 -5.50
CA LYS A 1162 -55.82 57.75 -4.48
C LYS A 1162 -54.85 56.82 -3.72
N ALA A 1163 -55.31 55.62 -3.36
CA ALA A 1163 -54.46 54.62 -2.70
C ALA A 1163 -53.36 54.06 -3.63
N THR A 1164 -53.57 54.08 -4.95
CA THR A 1164 -52.54 53.71 -5.95
C THR A 1164 -51.48 54.80 -6.05
N GLU A 1165 -51.88 56.07 -6.17
CA GLU A 1165 -50.97 57.22 -6.23
C GLU A 1165 -50.06 57.30 -4.98
N GLU A 1166 -50.63 57.12 -3.78
CA GLU A 1166 -49.87 57.08 -2.52
C GLU A 1166 -48.90 55.89 -2.46
N LYS A 1167 -49.30 54.72 -2.98
CA LYS A 1167 -48.46 53.50 -3.03
C LYS A 1167 -47.30 53.65 -4.01
N GLU A 1168 -47.51 54.26 -5.17
CA GLU A 1168 -46.45 54.60 -6.13
C GLU A 1168 -45.47 55.62 -5.55
N GLN A 1169 -45.97 56.68 -4.90
CA GLN A 1169 -45.12 57.70 -4.27
C GLN A 1169 -44.24 57.11 -3.15
N LEU A 1170 -44.80 56.27 -2.27
CA LEU A 1170 -44.04 55.57 -1.24
C LEU A 1170 -43.03 54.56 -1.81
N THR A 1171 -43.37 53.87 -2.90
CA THR A 1171 -42.46 52.94 -3.60
C THR A 1171 -41.27 53.68 -4.24
N SER A 1172 -41.53 54.84 -4.85
CA SER A 1172 -40.48 55.73 -5.38
C SER A 1172 -39.55 56.24 -4.27
N ASN A 1173 -40.12 56.72 -3.15
CA ASN A 1173 -39.36 57.12 -1.97
C ASN A 1173 -38.50 55.99 -1.40
N LYS A 1174 -39.02 54.76 -1.34
CA LYS A 1174 -38.28 53.57 -0.89
C LYS A 1174 -37.06 53.30 -1.78
N THR A 1175 -37.22 53.39 -3.09
CA THR A 1175 -36.14 53.20 -4.07
C THR A 1175 -35.05 54.26 -3.87
N TYR A 1176 -35.44 55.54 -3.83
CA TYR A 1176 -34.55 56.69 -3.62
C TYR A 1176 -33.70 56.62 -2.33
N TRP A 1177 -34.28 56.17 -1.21
CA TRP A 1177 -33.51 55.98 0.02
C TRP A 1177 -32.62 54.72 -0.02
N THR A 1178 -33.01 53.68 -0.76
CA THR A 1178 -32.22 52.44 -0.94
C THR A 1178 -30.95 52.72 -1.76
N GLU A 1179 -31.07 53.41 -2.89
CA GLU A 1179 -29.95 53.76 -3.77
C GLU A 1179 -28.86 54.59 -3.07
N ARG A 1180 -29.22 55.39 -2.06
CA ARG A 1180 -28.26 56.13 -1.22
C ARG A 1180 -27.73 55.33 -0.04
N ARG A 1181 -28.55 54.44 0.55
CA ARG A 1181 -28.15 53.57 1.66
C ARG A 1181 -27.00 52.64 1.24
N ASP A 1182 -27.09 52.03 0.07
CA ASP A 1182 -26.25 50.87 -0.26
C ASP A 1182 -24.80 51.21 -0.59
N PRO A 1183 -24.46 52.27 -1.35
CA PRO A 1183 -23.07 52.70 -1.52
C PRO A 1183 -22.39 53.08 -0.20
N LEU A 1184 -23.12 53.77 0.70
CA LEU A 1184 -22.63 54.17 2.02
C LEU A 1184 -22.43 52.95 2.94
N ALA A 1185 -23.42 52.06 3.05
CA ALA A 1185 -23.32 50.83 3.83
C ALA A 1185 -22.18 49.91 3.31
N SER A 1186 -22.02 49.83 1.99
CA SER A 1186 -20.93 49.10 1.34
C SER A 1186 -19.54 49.70 1.66
N ARG A 1187 -19.42 51.04 1.73
CA ARG A 1187 -18.19 51.74 2.15
C ARG A 1187 -17.90 51.55 3.64
N VAL A 1188 -18.91 51.68 4.50
CA VAL A 1188 -18.84 51.40 5.95
C VAL A 1188 -18.35 49.98 6.23
N ASN A 1189 -18.90 48.98 5.53
CA ASN A 1189 -18.49 47.58 5.71
C ASN A 1189 -17.04 47.34 5.25
N ARG A 1190 -16.59 47.96 4.13
CA ARG A 1190 -15.19 47.90 3.70
C ARG A 1190 -14.23 48.56 4.70
N LEU A 1191 -14.59 49.70 5.29
CA LEU A 1191 -13.79 50.36 6.31
C LEU A 1191 -13.66 49.51 7.58
N LYS A 1192 -14.76 48.91 8.06
CA LYS A 1192 -14.73 47.99 9.21
C LYS A 1192 -13.78 46.80 8.97
N ALA A 1193 -13.88 46.15 7.82
CA ALA A 1193 -12.98 45.05 7.45
C ALA A 1193 -11.51 45.51 7.31
N ARG A 1194 -11.26 46.76 6.87
CA ARG A 1194 -9.90 47.31 6.78
C ARG A 1194 -9.32 47.62 8.17
N ILE A 1195 -10.11 48.22 9.07
CA ILE A 1195 -9.73 48.47 10.48
C ILE A 1195 -9.42 47.15 11.19
N GLU A 1196 -10.30 46.15 11.07
CA GLU A 1196 -10.09 44.82 11.66
C GLU A 1196 -8.82 44.15 11.12
N SER A 1197 -8.55 44.26 9.81
CA SER A 1197 -7.31 43.77 9.19
C SER A 1197 -6.06 44.53 9.68
N LEU A 1198 -6.13 45.86 9.84
CA LEU A 1198 -5.04 46.67 10.39
C LEU A 1198 -4.74 46.32 11.85
N GLU A 1199 -5.77 46.14 12.68
CA GLU A 1199 -5.62 45.69 14.06
C GLU A 1199 -5.04 44.27 14.17
N GLU A 1200 -5.48 43.34 13.33
CA GLU A 1200 -4.95 41.98 13.32
C GLU A 1200 -3.47 41.99 12.87
N ARG A 1201 -3.13 42.85 11.90
CA ARG A 1201 -1.74 43.08 11.46
C ARG A 1201 -0.89 43.70 12.55
N ARG A 1202 -1.41 44.68 13.31
CA ARG A 1202 -0.77 45.27 14.50
C ARG A 1202 -0.52 44.21 15.58
N LYS A 1203 -1.53 43.37 15.89
CA LYS A 1203 -1.44 42.25 16.85
C LYS A 1203 -0.45 41.16 16.41
N LYS A 1204 -0.25 40.97 15.10
CA LYS A 1204 0.78 40.08 14.53
C LYS A 1204 2.18 40.68 14.63
N ILE A 1205 2.35 41.98 14.36
CA ILE A 1205 3.65 42.68 14.48
C ILE A 1205 4.09 42.77 15.94
N ALA A 1206 3.19 43.09 16.89
CA ALA A 1206 3.52 43.21 18.31
C ALA A 1206 3.92 41.88 19.01
N LYS A 1207 3.85 40.73 18.31
CA LYS A 1207 4.38 39.43 18.76
C LYS A 1207 5.78 39.13 18.20
N VAL A 1208 6.31 40.03 17.38
CA VAL A 1208 7.63 39.98 16.77
C VAL A 1208 8.44 41.11 17.41
N GLY A 1209 9.74 40.87 17.63
CA GLY A 1209 10.59 41.86 18.29
C GLY A 1209 10.67 43.18 17.50
N VAL A 1210 10.78 44.28 18.22
CA VAL A 1210 11.12 45.60 17.67
C VAL A 1210 12.56 45.91 18.06
N TRP A 1211 13.35 46.38 17.11
CA TRP A 1211 14.74 46.80 17.34
C TRP A 1211 14.86 48.32 17.21
N THR A 1212 15.93 48.88 17.77
CA THR A 1212 16.24 50.31 17.81
C THR A 1212 17.68 50.51 17.35
N ASP A 1213 17.94 51.50 16.50
CA ASP A 1213 19.22 51.73 15.82
C ASP A 1213 20.36 52.25 16.73
N ASP A 1214 20.37 51.87 18.01
CA ASP A 1214 21.45 52.21 18.94
C ASP A 1214 22.66 51.26 18.72
N TYR A 1215 23.61 51.76 17.94
CA TYR A 1215 24.84 51.06 17.53
C TYR A 1215 25.77 50.65 18.69
N SER A 1216 25.52 51.09 19.93
CA SER A 1216 26.43 50.90 21.07
C SER A 1216 26.66 49.45 21.52
N ASN A 1217 25.72 48.53 21.25
CA ASN A 1217 25.77 47.16 21.80
C ASN A 1217 26.53 46.12 20.96
N LEU A 1218 26.87 46.38 19.69
CA LEU A 1218 27.47 45.35 18.83
C LEU A 1218 28.90 44.94 19.23
N LEU A 1219 29.65 45.82 19.89
CA LEU A 1219 31.00 45.51 20.39
C LEU A 1219 31.04 44.69 21.68
N SER A 1220 29.95 44.64 22.46
CA SER A 1220 29.92 43.91 23.74
C SER A 1220 29.69 42.41 23.55
N VAL A 1221 28.96 42.04 22.49
CA VAL A 1221 28.70 40.64 22.10
C VAL A 1221 29.92 40.01 21.41
N PHE A 1222 30.73 40.80 20.69
CA PHE A 1222 31.95 40.32 20.02
C PHE A 1222 33.15 40.08 20.95
N ASN A 1223 33.02 40.38 22.25
CA ASN A 1223 34.08 40.27 23.27
C ASN A 1223 33.69 39.31 24.43
N ARG A 1224 32.90 38.28 24.15
CA ARG A 1224 32.55 37.20 25.09
C ARG A 1224 32.59 35.83 24.43
#